data_AF-A0AAQ3N1D2-F1
#
_entry.id   AF-A0AAQ3N1D2-F1
#
_cell.length_a   1.000
_cell.length_b   1.000
_cell.length_c   1.000
_cell.angle_alpha   90.00
_cell.angle_beta   90.00
_cell.angle_gamma   90.00
#
_symmetry.space_group_name_H-M   'P 1'
#
loop_
_entity.id
_entity.type
_entity.pdbx_description
1 polymer ?
#
loop_
_entity_poly.entity_id
_entity_poly.type
_entity_poly.pdbx_seq_one_letter_code
_entity_poly.pdbx_strand_id
1 'polypeptide(L)'
;MKYKKLTNAQRSGLNQIPNRRFTLWWSPTINRANVYVGFQVQLDLTGIFMHGKIPTLKISLIQIFRAHLWQKIHESVVMDLCQVLDQELDALEIETVQKETIHPRKSYKMNSSCADILLFAAHRWPMSKPSLVAESKDVFDQKASNKYWIDVQLRWGDYDSHDIERYTRAKFMDYTTDNMSIYPSPTGVMIGIDLAYNLHSAFGNWFPGSKPLLQQAMNKIMKSNPALYVLRERIRKGLQLYSSEPTEPYLSSQNYGEIFSNQIIWFVDDTNVYRVTIHKTFEGNLTTKPINGAIFIFNPRTGQLFLKVIHTSVWAGQKRLGQLAKWKTAEEVAALVRSLPVEEQPKQIIVTRKGMLDPLEVHLLDFPNIVIKGSELQLPFQACLKIEKFGDLILKATEPQMVLFNIYDDWLKSISSYTAFSRLILILRALHVNNEKAKMLLKPDKTIITEPHHIWPSLSDDQWMKAHEANQVTAVTTKTTNVHGEELIVTTTSPYEQAAFGSKTDWRVRAISATNLYLRVNHIYVNSEDIKETDLRTQISGYMYGISPPDNPQVKEIRCIVMPPQWGTHQQVHLPSALPEHDFLNDLEPLGWMHTQPNELPQLSPQVPDNGPWNYNFMGVRHASGMKYGVKLGTPREYYHEDHRPTHFLEFSNMEEGETIAEGDREDTFS
;
A
#
# COMPACT_ATOMS: atom_id res chain seq x y z
N MET A 1 0.61 -21.82 3.35
CA MET A 1 1.23 -22.20 2.05
C MET A 1 0.83 -23.59 1.56
N LYS A 2 0.43 -24.54 2.43
CA LYS A 2 0.07 -25.93 2.04
C LYS A 2 -0.98 -26.05 0.92
N TYR A 3 -1.95 -25.15 0.88
CA TYR A 3 -3.04 -25.14 -0.10
C TYR A 3 -2.78 -24.30 -1.36
N LYS A 4 -1.61 -23.65 -1.48
CA LYS A 4 -1.24 -22.94 -2.71
C LYS A 4 -0.60 -23.93 -3.69
N LYS A 5 -0.89 -23.78 -4.99
CA LYS A 5 -0.17 -24.50 -6.06
C LYS A 5 1.28 -24.00 -6.06
N LEU A 6 2.20 -24.84 -5.62
CA LEU A 6 3.62 -24.55 -5.46
C LEU A 6 4.42 -25.56 -6.26
N THR A 7 5.59 -25.14 -6.73
CA THR A 7 6.57 -26.05 -7.32
C THR A 7 7.09 -27.05 -6.29
N ASN A 8 7.59 -28.20 -6.75
CA ASN A 8 8.18 -29.21 -5.86
C ASN A 8 9.38 -28.65 -5.05
N ALA A 9 10.17 -27.75 -5.64
CA ALA A 9 11.26 -27.05 -4.96
C ALA A 9 10.75 -26.17 -3.79
N GLN A 10 9.65 -25.44 -3.99
CA GLN A 10 9.03 -24.64 -2.92
C GLN A 10 8.46 -25.52 -1.80
N ARG A 11 7.92 -26.70 -2.13
CA ARG A 11 7.46 -27.66 -1.12
C ARG A 11 8.60 -28.21 -0.27
N SER A 12 9.76 -28.50 -0.86
CA SER A 12 10.96 -28.89 -0.12
C SER A 12 11.38 -27.82 0.90
N GLY A 13 11.34 -26.54 0.53
CA GLY A 13 11.62 -25.43 1.45
C GLY A 13 10.64 -25.32 2.62
N LEU A 14 9.37 -25.68 2.44
CA LEU A 14 8.37 -25.67 3.52
C LEU A 14 8.68 -26.71 4.61
N ASN A 15 9.23 -27.86 4.23
CA ASN A 15 9.60 -28.92 5.17
C ASN A 15 10.81 -28.53 6.04
N GLN A 16 11.57 -27.49 5.68
CA GLN A 16 12.69 -27.00 6.48
C GLN A 16 12.26 -26.06 7.63
N ILE A 17 11.04 -25.51 7.61
CA ILE A 17 10.57 -24.54 8.62
C ILE A 17 10.52 -25.14 10.04
N PRO A 18 9.95 -26.34 10.27
CA PRO A 18 9.97 -26.98 11.59
C PRO A 18 11.39 -27.23 12.10
N ASN A 19 12.31 -27.63 11.21
CA ASN A 19 13.72 -27.85 11.56
C ASN A 19 14.40 -26.55 11.99
N ARG A 20 14.07 -25.40 11.36
CA ARG A 20 14.61 -24.09 11.77
C ARG A 20 14.16 -23.69 13.18
N ARG A 21 12.92 -23.99 13.56
CA ARG A 21 12.41 -23.75 14.93
C ARG A 21 13.16 -24.60 15.95
N PHE A 22 13.30 -25.89 15.67
CA PHE A 22 14.03 -26.82 16.53
C PHE A 22 15.50 -26.41 16.70
N THR A 23 16.20 -26.10 15.60
CA THR A 23 17.60 -25.67 15.66
C THR A 23 17.76 -24.37 16.44
N LEU A 24 16.83 -23.41 16.31
CA LEU A 24 16.87 -22.16 17.06
C LEU A 24 16.64 -22.38 18.56
N TRP A 25 15.64 -23.19 18.92
CA TRP A 25 15.32 -23.52 20.31
C TRP A 25 16.51 -24.14 21.05
N TRP A 26 17.14 -25.16 20.43
CA TRP A 26 18.31 -25.84 21.00
C TRP A 26 19.64 -25.18 20.65
N SER A 27 19.62 -23.97 20.09
CA SER A 27 20.84 -23.32 19.59
C SER A 27 21.94 -23.14 20.64
N PRO A 28 21.68 -22.83 21.92
CA PRO A 28 22.77 -22.70 22.91
C PRO A 28 23.51 -24.01 23.16
N THR A 29 22.86 -25.17 22.98
CA THR A 29 23.47 -26.49 23.16
C THR A 29 24.05 -27.03 21.86
N ILE A 30 23.44 -26.71 20.72
CA ILE A 30 23.90 -27.15 19.39
C ILE A 30 25.13 -26.34 18.95
N ASN A 31 25.12 -25.02 19.10
CA ASN A 31 26.19 -24.13 18.64
C ASN A 31 27.13 -23.76 19.80
N ARG A 32 27.97 -24.70 20.21
CA ARG A 32 28.95 -24.51 21.29
C ARG A 32 30.33 -25.04 20.94
N ALA A 33 31.37 -24.42 21.50
CA ALA A 33 32.76 -24.74 21.20
C ALA A 33 33.15 -26.19 21.54
N ASN A 34 32.54 -26.79 22.57
CA ASN A 34 32.83 -28.18 22.97
C ASN A 34 32.21 -29.24 22.04
N VAL A 35 31.31 -28.86 21.14
CA VAL A 35 30.65 -29.79 20.19
C VAL A 35 31.31 -29.76 18.82
N TYR A 36 31.73 -28.58 18.36
CA TYR A 36 32.40 -28.42 17.08
C TYR A 36 33.79 -27.83 17.27
N VAL A 37 34.81 -28.61 16.92
CA VAL A 37 36.22 -28.22 17.05
C VAL A 37 36.73 -27.64 15.72
N GLY A 38 37.49 -26.54 15.78
CA GLY A 38 38.28 -26.04 14.64
C GLY A 38 37.56 -25.11 13.66
N PHE A 39 36.31 -24.72 13.90
CA PHE A 39 35.61 -23.72 13.12
C PHE A 39 34.95 -22.69 14.04
N GLN A 40 35.41 -21.45 14.04
CA GLN A 40 34.76 -20.34 14.75
C GLN A 40 34.66 -19.15 13.80
N VAL A 41 33.43 -18.76 13.48
CA VAL A 41 33.17 -17.63 12.56
C VAL A 41 32.18 -16.69 13.20
N GLN A 42 32.54 -15.40 13.26
CA GLN A 42 31.63 -14.36 13.70
C GLN A 42 30.59 -14.06 12.59
N LEU A 43 29.32 -13.92 12.96
CA LEU A 43 28.27 -13.50 12.03
C LEU A 43 28.34 -11.99 11.77
N ASP A 44 28.29 -11.60 10.50
CA ASP A 44 28.34 -10.21 10.07
C ASP A 44 27.35 -9.31 10.84
N LEU A 45 27.82 -8.13 11.25
CA LEU A 45 27.06 -7.11 11.99
C LEU A 45 26.56 -7.54 13.38
N THR A 46 27.04 -8.66 13.91
CA THR A 46 26.66 -9.17 15.23
C THR A 46 27.89 -9.68 15.98
N GLY A 47 27.77 -9.83 17.30
CA GLY A 47 28.79 -10.45 18.14
C GLY A 47 28.69 -11.97 18.26
N ILE A 48 27.90 -12.63 17.41
CA ILE A 48 27.57 -14.04 17.55
C ILE A 48 28.65 -14.89 16.87
N PHE A 49 29.19 -15.86 17.60
CA PHE A 49 30.11 -16.85 17.05
C PHE A 49 29.36 -18.14 16.66
N MET A 50 29.62 -18.61 15.44
CA MET A 50 29.17 -19.90 14.93
C MET A 50 30.33 -20.89 15.05
N HIS A 51 30.14 -21.95 15.84
CA HIS A 51 31.13 -23.00 16.06
C HIS A 51 31.07 -24.11 14.99
N GLY A 52 30.00 -24.14 14.20
CA GLY A 52 29.85 -25.09 13.09
C GLY A 52 29.09 -24.48 11.91
N LYS A 53 29.20 -25.12 10.74
CA LYS A 53 28.38 -24.75 9.57
C LYS A 53 26.97 -25.31 9.75
N ILE A 54 26.12 -24.56 10.45
CA ILE A 54 24.71 -24.89 10.70
C ILE A 54 23.84 -23.88 9.95
N PRO A 55 23.47 -24.12 8.67
CA PRO A 55 22.83 -23.11 7.82
C PRO A 55 21.47 -22.66 8.34
N THR A 56 20.67 -23.59 8.89
CA THR A 56 19.34 -23.29 9.45
C THR A 56 19.41 -22.32 10.61
N LEU A 57 20.40 -22.48 11.50
CA LEU A 57 20.66 -21.59 12.61
C LEU A 57 21.15 -20.23 12.13
N LYS A 58 22.14 -20.21 11.23
CA LYS A 58 22.67 -18.97 10.63
C LYS A 58 21.55 -18.12 10.05
N ILE A 59 20.63 -18.72 9.28
CA ILE A 59 19.49 -18.00 8.69
C ILE A 59 18.58 -17.44 9.79
N SER A 60 18.28 -18.21 10.84
CA SER A 60 17.42 -17.75 11.94
C SER A 60 18.04 -16.60 12.73
N LEU A 61 19.33 -16.66 13.06
CA LEU A 61 20.04 -15.59 13.77
C LEU A 61 20.14 -14.31 12.93
N ILE A 62 20.44 -14.43 11.62
CA ILE A 62 20.42 -13.27 10.70
C ILE A 62 19.03 -12.64 10.64
N GLN A 63 17.97 -13.44 10.68
CA GLN A 63 16.60 -12.91 10.70
C GLN A 63 16.25 -12.20 12.01
N ILE A 64 16.73 -12.69 13.16
CA ILE A 64 16.54 -12.05 14.46
C ILE A 64 17.27 -10.71 14.51
N PHE A 65 18.54 -10.66 14.08
CA PHE A 65 19.37 -9.46 14.17
C PHE A 65 19.34 -8.55 12.93
N ARG A 66 18.40 -8.79 11.99
CA ARG A 66 18.23 -7.97 10.77
C ARG A 66 18.02 -6.48 11.09
N ALA A 67 18.35 -5.63 10.12
CA ALA A 67 18.25 -4.17 10.24
C ALA A 67 19.07 -3.62 11.41
N HIS A 68 20.31 -4.10 11.53
CA HIS A 68 21.31 -3.58 12.47
C HIS A 68 20.89 -3.65 13.94
N LEU A 69 20.08 -4.64 14.32
CA LEU A 69 19.49 -4.71 15.67
C LEU A 69 20.56 -4.77 16.77
N TRP A 70 21.70 -5.44 16.52
CA TRP A 70 22.80 -5.49 17.49
C TRP A 70 23.36 -4.11 17.82
N GLN A 71 23.67 -3.30 16.80
CA GLN A 71 24.13 -1.92 16.95
C GLN A 71 23.07 -1.07 17.67
N LYS A 72 21.81 -1.21 17.29
CA LYS A 72 20.68 -0.49 17.88
C LYS A 72 20.46 -0.82 19.36
N ILE A 73 20.65 -2.08 19.77
CA ILE A 73 20.59 -2.46 21.19
C ILE A 73 21.71 -1.77 21.96
N HIS A 74 22.94 -1.81 21.45
CA HIS A 74 24.09 -1.17 22.11
C HIS A 74 23.85 0.32 22.28
N GLU A 75 23.51 1.02 21.18
CA GLU A 75 23.25 2.46 21.21
C GLU A 75 22.06 2.82 22.10
N SER A 76 20.96 2.07 22.05
CA SER A 76 19.78 2.33 22.89
C SER A 76 20.08 2.18 24.38
N VAL A 77 20.85 1.16 24.79
CA VAL A 77 21.28 1.00 26.19
C VAL A 77 22.21 2.13 26.63
N VAL A 78 23.18 2.52 25.79
CA VAL A 78 24.08 3.64 26.08
C VAL A 78 23.31 4.94 26.26
N MET A 79 22.32 5.21 25.38
CA MET A 79 21.47 6.41 25.48
C MET A 79 20.63 6.41 26.76
N ASP A 80 20.01 5.28 27.12
CA ASP A 80 19.23 5.17 28.36
C ASP A 80 20.12 5.43 29.59
N LEU A 81 21.35 4.90 29.60
CA LEU A 81 22.32 5.15 30.68
C LEU A 81 22.70 6.63 30.76
N CYS A 82 22.96 7.31 29.64
CA CYS A 82 23.21 8.75 29.64
C CYS A 82 22.05 9.52 30.28
N GLN A 83 20.81 9.21 29.90
CA GLN A 83 19.62 9.88 30.44
C GLN A 83 19.46 9.66 31.94
N VAL A 84 19.78 8.46 32.45
CA VAL A 84 19.76 8.20 33.90
C VAL A 84 20.85 9.02 34.61
N LEU A 85 22.06 9.11 34.03
CA LEU A 85 23.17 9.85 34.63
C LEU A 85 22.93 11.37 34.60
N ASP A 86 22.31 11.89 33.54
CA ASP A 86 21.90 13.30 33.43
C ASP A 86 20.86 13.70 34.49
N GLN A 87 20.06 12.75 34.99
CA GLN A 87 19.10 13.01 36.06
C GLN A 87 19.75 13.05 37.46
N GLU A 88 20.97 12.54 37.59
CA GLU A 88 21.67 12.35 38.87
C GLU A 88 22.96 13.19 38.96
N LEU A 89 23.07 14.26 38.17
CA LEU A 89 24.26 15.12 38.11
C LEU A 89 24.65 15.67 39.49
N ASP A 90 23.69 16.29 40.17
CA ASP A 90 23.93 16.93 41.48
C ASP A 90 24.21 15.89 42.57
N ALA A 91 23.43 14.81 42.60
CA ALA A 91 23.52 13.77 43.63
C ALA A 91 24.84 12.99 43.59
N LEU A 92 25.43 12.85 42.40
CA LEU A 92 26.68 12.14 42.16
C LEU A 92 27.88 13.06 41.93
N GLU A 93 27.71 14.38 42.07
CA GLU A 93 28.76 15.39 41.83
C GLU A 93 29.39 15.28 40.42
N ILE A 94 28.55 15.00 39.42
CA ILE A 94 28.95 14.93 38.00
C ILE A 94 28.84 16.34 37.40
N GLU A 95 29.94 16.83 36.82
CA GLU A 95 29.96 18.11 36.09
C GLU A 95 29.27 17.97 34.73
N THR A 96 29.65 16.93 33.97
CA THR A 96 29.09 16.65 32.64
C THR A 96 29.09 15.16 32.34
N VAL A 97 28.03 14.69 31.68
CA VAL A 97 27.93 13.37 31.06
C VAL A 97 28.18 13.53 29.57
N GLN A 98 29.23 12.93 29.04
CA GLN A 98 29.56 12.97 27.62
C GLN A 98 29.35 11.59 26.99
N LYS A 99 28.41 11.47 26.05
CA LYS A 99 28.35 10.31 25.16
C LYS A 99 29.49 10.40 24.15
N GLU A 100 30.33 9.37 24.11
CA GLU A 100 31.45 9.31 23.16
C GLU A 100 30.96 9.03 21.73
N THR A 101 31.76 9.46 20.75
CA THR A 101 31.49 9.14 19.34
C THR A 101 31.87 7.69 19.07
N ILE A 102 30.89 6.79 19.12
CA ILE A 102 31.10 5.36 18.99
C ILE A 102 31.32 4.99 17.50
N HIS A 103 32.43 4.30 17.21
CA HIS A 103 32.64 3.75 15.87
C HIS A 103 31.52 2.74 15.51
N PRO A 104 30.94 2.77 14.30
CA PRO A 104 29.75 1.98 13.97
C PRO A 104 29.88 0.47 14.21
N ARG A 105 31.10 -0.07 14.17
CA ARG A 105 31.37 -1.51 14.37
C ARG A 105 31.74 -1.89 15.81
N LYS A 106 31.90 -0.92 16.71
CA LYS A 106 32.39 -1.15 18.09
C LYS A 106 31.54 -2.15 18.85
N SER A 107 30.21 -2.04 18.73
CA SER A 107 29.25 -2.89 19.44
C SER A 107 29.47 -4.39 19.26
N TYR A 108 30.07 -4.82 18.13
CA TYR A 108 30.36 -6.22 17.83
C TYR A 108 31.86 -6.47 17.57
N LYS A 109 32.74 -5.57 17.99
CA LYS A 109 34.19 -5.79 17.96
C LYS A 109 34.59 -6.52 19.25
N MET A 110 34.87 -7.82 19.14
CA MET A 110 35.05 -8.71 20.30
C MET A 110 36.49 -8.84 20.82
N ASN A 111 37.44 -8.10 20.23
CA ASN A 111 38.86 -8.17 20.55
C ASN A 111 39.43 -6.90 21.19
N SER A 112 38.74 -5.77 21.10
CA SER A 112 39.17 -4.48 21.67
C SER A 112 37.96 -3.55 21.76
N SER A 113 38.04 -2.56 22.64
CA SER A 113 36.92 -1.64 22.91
C SER A 113 37.40 -0.21 23.17
N CYS A 114 36.43 0.69 23.37
CA CYS A 114 36.60 2.07 23.81
C CYS A 114 35.44 2.45 24.74
N ALA A 115 35.59 3.54 25.48
CA ALA A 115 34.51 4.10 26.29
C ALA A 115 33.29 4.48 25.43
N ASP A 116 32.10 4.26 25.96
CA ASP A 116 30.82 4.73 25.37
C ASP A 116 30.33 6.02 26.02
N ILE A 117 30.56 6.16 27.33
CA ILE A 117 30.18 7.33 28.13
C ILE A 117 31.39 7.75 28.95
N LEU A 118 31.64 9.05 29.04
CA LEU A 118 32.65 9.65 29.89
C LEU A 118 32.00 10.63 30.86
N LEU A 119 32.25 10.43 32.15
CA LEU A 119 31.81 11.30 33.22
C LEU A 119 32.98 12.16 33.70
N PHE A 120 32.69 13.44 33.93
CA PHE A 120 33.61 14.40 34.52
C PHE A 120 33.13 14.75 35.92
N ALA A 121 34.00 14.64 36.92
CA ALA A 121 33.66 14.99 38.29
C ALA A 121 33.73 16.49 38.49
N ALA A 122 32.77 17.08 39.22
CA ALA A 122 32.84 18.49 39.62
C ALA A 122 34.07 18.79 40.48
N HIS A 123 34.52 17.80 41.25
CA HIS A 123 35.74 17.83 42.04
C HIS A 123 36.59 16.59 41.77
N ARG A 124 36.57 15.61 42.69
CA ARG A 124 37.24 14.32 42.54
C ARG A 124 36.49 13.26 43.30
N TRP A 125 36.28 12.11 42.67
CA TRP A 125 35.67 10.98 43.33
C TRP A 125 36.72 10.10 44.02
N PRO A 126 36.52 9.72 45.29
CA PRO A 126 37.26 8.63 45.89
C PRO A 126 36.85 7.32 45.20
N MET A 127 37.83 6.53 44.80
CA MET A 127 37.60 5.35 43.96
C MET A 127 37.79 4.06 44.76
N SER A 128 37.01 3.04 44.44
CA SER A 128 37.23 1.69 44.95
C SER A 128 38.13 0.87 44.02
N LYS A 129 38.63 -0.25 44.52
CA LYS A 129 39.21 -1.30 43.68
C LYS A 129 38.14 -1.89 42.76
N PRO A 130 38.51 -2.44 41.58
CA PRO A 130 37.55 -3.07 40.71
C PRO A 130 36.81 -4.22 41.42
N SER A 131 35.48 -4.15 41.45
CA SER A 131 34.61 -5.15 42.07
C SER A 131 33.37 -5.39 41.23
N LEU A 132 32.67 -6.50 41.46
CA LEU A 132 31.39 -6.77 40.80
C LEU A 132 30.30 -5.81 41.31
N VAL A 133 29.34 -5.52 40.44
CA VAL A 133 28.19 -4.68 40.78
C VAL A 133 27.35 -5.27 41.92
N ALA A 134 27.31 -6.59 42.08
CA ALA A 134 26.56 -7.27 43.14
C ALA A 134 27.29 -7.30 44.50
N GLU A 135 28.58 -6.96 44.54
CA GLU A 135 29.34 -6.93 45.80
C GLU A 135 28.97 -5.71 46.63
N SER A 136 28.71 -5.92 47.92
CA SER A 136 28.15 -4.90 48.83
C SER A 136 29.18 -4.12 49.65
N LYS A 137 30.44 -4.57 49.70
CA LYS A 137 31.50 -3.94 50.48
C LYS A 137 32.55 -3.32 49.57
N ASP A 138 32.40 -2.02 49.30
CA ASP A 138 33.44 -1.24 48.64
C ASP A 138 34.23 -0.43 49.68
N VAL A 139 35.55 -0.46 49.52
CA VAL A 139 36.47 0.43 50.23
C VAL A 139 36.99 1.44 49.22
N PHE A 140 36.76 2.72 49.48
CA PHE A 140 37.14 3.83 48.59
C PHE A 140 38.54 4.37 48.94
N ASP A 141 39.54 3.48 48.93
CA ASP A 141 40.93 3.78 49.30
C ASP A 141 41.86 4.03 48.10
N GLN A 142 41.35 3.96 46.87
CA GLN A 142 42.14 4.16 45.66
C GLN A 142 42.34 5.64 45.34
N LYS A 143 43.33 5.93 44.49
CA LYS A 143 43.62 7.28 44.02
C LYS A 143 42.36 7.91 43.42
N ALA A 144 41.98 9.07 43.94
CA ALA A 144 40.83 9.80 43.45
C ALA A 144 40.99 10.17 41.97
N SER A 145 39.88 10.15 41.23
CA SER A 145 39.84 10.45 39.80
C SER A 145 38.83 11.54 39.48
N ASN A 146 39.10 12.31 38.44
CA ASN A 146 38.21 13.33 37.88
C ASN A 146 37.48 12.85 36.61
N LYS A 147 37.85 11.68 36.09
CA LYS A 147 37.25 11.07 34.89
C LYS A 147 36.84 9.64 35.19
N TYR A 148 35.68 9.25 34.67
CA TYR A 148 35.15 7.91 34.83
C TYR A 148 34.44 7.45 33.57
N TRP A 149 34.90 6.36 32.96
CA TRP A 149 34.31 5.84 31.73
C TRP A 149 33.32 4.69 31.99
N ILE A 150 32.36 4.53 31.09
CA ILE A 150 31.45 3.39 31.03
C ILE A 150 31.60 2.74 29.65
N ASP A 151 31.77 1.42 29.64
CA ASP A 151 31.81 0.61 28.41
C ASP A 151 30.71 -0.46 28.46
N VAL A 152 29.77 -0.41 27.52
CA VAL A 152 28.72 -1.42 27.35
C VAL A 152 29.16 -2.47 26.33
N GLN A 153 29.20 -3.72 26.78
CA GLN A 153 29.56 -4.91 26.02
C GLN A 153 28.33 -5.82 25.84
N LEU A 154 28.02 -6.12 24.58
CA LEU A 154 26.98 -7.08 24.23
C LEU A 154 27.60 -8.45 23.95
N ARG A 155 26.88 -9.50 24.34
CA ARG A 155 27.29 -10.89 24.14
C ARG A 155 26.10 -11.74 23.70
N TRP A 156 26.39 -12.81 22.96
CA TRP A 156 25.45 -13.91 22.75
C TRP A 156 26.07 -15.20 23.33
N GLY A 157 25.64 -15.58 24.53
CA GLY A 157 26.18 -16.76 25.22
C GLY A 157 25.74 -18.09 24.60
N ASP A 158 26.43 -19.15 25.00
CA ASP A 158 26.07 -20.54 24.72
C ASP A 158 25.92 -21.34 26.04
N TYR A 159 25.58 -22.62 25.92
CA TYR A 159 25.36 -23.45 27.11
C TYR A 159 26.60 -23.59 27.99
N ASP A 160 27.79 -23.63 27.40
CA ASP A 160 29.04 -23.83 28.13
C ASP A 160 29.55 -22.52 28.76
N SER A 161 29.24 -21.40 28.12
CA SER A 161 29.68 -20.07 28.53
C SER A 161 28.54 -19.06 28.41
N HIS A 162 27.88 -18.81 29.53
CA HIS A 162 26.82 -17.80 29.71
C HIS A 162 26.90 -17.09 31.08
N ASP A 163 27.93 -17.37 31.88
CA ASP A 163 28.24 -16.60 33.08
C ASP A 163 28.72 -15.20 32.66
N ILE A 164 27.87 -14.20 32.89
CA ILE A 164 28.10 -12.82 32.48
C ILE A 164 29.04 -12.08 33.43
N GLU A 165 29.12 -12.47 34.71
CA GLU A 165 30.01 -11.85 35.68
C GLU A 165 31.46 -12.18 35.34
N ARG A 166 31.74 -13.46 35.12
CA ARG A 166 33.05 -13.94 34.72
C ARG A 166 33.50 -13.32 33.39
N TYR A 167 32.59 -13.23 32.42
CA TYR A 167 32.87 -12.61 31.13
C TYR A 167 33.23 -11.13 31.27
N THR A 168 32.41 -10.36 31.98
CA THR A 168 32.59 -8.91 32.13
C THR A 168 33.89 -8.59 32.87
N ARG A 169 34.20 -9.35 33.94
CA ARG A 169 35.47 -9.24 34.65
C ARG A 169 36.68 -9.57 33.75
N ALA A 170 36.62 -10.68 33.00
CA ALA A 170 37.69 -11.07 32.11
C ALA A 170 37.95 -9.99 31.04
N LYS A 171 36.89 -9.50 30.39
CA LYS A 171 36.98 -8.45 29.38
C LYS A 171 37.47 -7.11 29.94
N PHE A 172 37.05 -6.74 31.14
CA PHE A 172 37.58 -5.56 31.81
C PHE A 172 39.09 -5.67 32.01
N MET A 173 39.58 -6.80 32.54
CA MET A 173 41.01 -7.01 32.76
C MET A 173 41.78 -7.05 31.44
N ASP A 174 41.26 -7.77 30.44
CA ASP A 174 41.89 -7.86 29.12
C ASP A 174 42.01 -6.47 28.48
N TYR A 175 40.93 -5.69 28.41
CA TYR A 175 40.93 -4.42 27.70
C TYR A 175 41.61 -3.28 28.46
N THR A 176 41.70 -3.34 29.80
CA THR A 176 42.41 -2.30 30.57
C THR A 176 43.91 -2.54 30.65
N THR A 177 44.36 -3.77 30.38
CA THR A 177 45.80 -4.12 30.35
C THR A 177 46.38 -4.21 28.95
N ASP A 178 45.54 -4.45 27.93
CA ASP A 178 45.93 -4.49 26.53
C ASP A 178 46.15 -3.07 25.94
N ASN A 179 47.17 -2.94 25.09
CA ASN A 179 47.51 -1.67 24.43
C ASN A 179 46.61 -1.37 23.22
N MET A 180 45.80 -2.32 22.74
CA MET A 180 44.90 -2.07 21.60
C MET A 180 43.63 -1.30 21.99
N SER A 181 43.21 -1.40 23.26
CA SER A 181 42.02 -0.69 23.77
C SER A 181 42.46 0.58 24.48
N ILE A 182 41.80 1.70 24.19
CA ILE A 182 42.18 3.00 24.73
C ILE A 182 41.00 3.54 25.52
N TYR A 183 41.23 3.78 26.82
CA TYR A 183 40.27 4.42 27.70
C TYR A 183 40.78 5.79 28.19
N PRO A 184 39.91 6.80 28.36
CA PRO A 184 40.32 8.16 28.76
C PRO A 184 40.90 8.28 30.17
N SER A 185 40.67 7.28 31.03
CA SER A 185 41.14 7.23 32.41
C SER A 185 41.35 5.78 32.87
N PRO A 186 42.18 5.52 33.90
CA PRO A 186 42.36 4.17 34.45
C PRO A 186 41.14 3.68 35.24
N THR A 187 40.23 4.58 35.62
CA THR A 187 39.03 4.29 36.41
C THR A 187 37.78 4.30 35.53
N GLY A 188 36.98 3.24 35.62
CA GLY A 188 35.71 3.11 34.92
C GLY A 188 35.05 1.76 35.18
N VAL A 189 33.95 1.50 34.47
CA VAL A 189 33.15 0.28 34.60
C VAL A 189 32.79 -0.31 33.25
N MET A 190 32.87 -1.63 33.16
CA MET A 190 32.36 -2.39 32.03
C MET A 190 31.03 -3.04 32.41
N ILE A 191 30.03 -2.90 31.55
CA ILE A 191 28.70 -3.49 31.68
C ILE A 191 28.54 -4.57 30.62
N GLY A 192 28.39 -5.82 31.03
CA GLY A 192 28.13 -6.95 30.14
C GLY A 192 26.65 -7.30 30.08
N ILE A 193 26.11 -7.50 28.88
CA ILE A 193 24.74 -7.97 28.65
C ILE A 193 24.78 -9.22 27.77
N ASP A 194 24.28 -10.35 28.30
CA ASP A 194 24.04 -11.56 27.52
C ASP A 194 22.64 -11.51 26.90
N LEU A 195 22.60 -11.31 25.59
CA LEU A 195 21.37 -11.20 24.80
C LEU A 195 20.65 -12.53 24.61
N ALA A 196 21.35 -13.67 24.72
CA ALA A 196 20.76 -15.00 24.57
C ALA A 196 20.03 -15.41 25.86
N TYR A 197 20.67 -15.13 27.00
CA TYR A 197 20.18 -15.52 28.33
C TYR A 197 19.44 -14.40 29.07
N ASN A 198 19.41 -13.18 28.52
CA ASN A 198 18.83 -11.99 29.14
C ASN A 198 19.41 -11.72 30.54
N LEU A 199 20.73 -11.90 30.68
CA LEU A 199 21.50 -11.66 31.91
C LEU A 199 22.35 -10.40 31.75
N HIS A 200 22.65 -9.73 32.85
CA HIS A 200 23.57 -8.60 32.86
C HIS A 200 24.42 -8.60 34.12
N SER A 201 25.61 -8.02 34.04
CA SER A 201 26.45 -7.70 35.20
C SER A 201 27.37 -6.53 34.84
N ALA A 202 28.05 -5.98 35.84
CA ALA A 202 29.06 -4.96 35.63
C ALA A 202 30.26 -5.21 36.55
N PHE A 203 31.45 -4.89 36.05
CA PHE A 203 32.71 -5.01 36.77
C PHE A 203 33.58 -3.80 36.47
N GLY A 204 34.15 -3.21 37.51
CA GLY A 204 35.02 -2.06 37.40
C GLY A 204 35.17 -1.31 38.71
N ASN A 205 35.77 -0.13 38.64
CA ASN A 205 35.89 0.77 39.78
C ASN A 205 34.54 1.39 40.12
N TRP A 206 34.36 1.78 41.39
CA TRP A 206 33.14 2.45 41.84
C TRP A 206 33.49 3.73 42.59
N PHE A 207 32.62 4.72 42.48
CA PHE A 207 32.62 5.91 43.32
C PHE A 207 31.32 5.93 44.15
N PRO A 208 31.26 6.70 45.26
CA PRO A 208 30.08 6.73 46.10
C PRO A 208 28.79 6.99 45.31
N GLY A 209 27.78 6.14 45.49
CA GLY A 209 26.48 6.26 44.81
C GLY A 209 26.39 5.63 43.41
N SER A 210 27.51 5.38 42.71
CA SER A 210 27.46 4.88 41.33
C SER A 210 26.96 3.44 41.19
N LYS A 211 27.35 2.56 42.12
CA LYS A 211 26.93 1.16 42.15
C LYS A 211 25.41 0.98 42.33
N PRO A 212 24.75 1.55 43.36
CA PRO A 212 23.31 1.40 43.53
C PRO A 212 22.51 2.05 42.39
N LEU A 213 22.97 3.19 41.85
CA LEU A 213 22.34 3.79 40.66
C LEU A 213 22.38 2.83 39.48
N LEU A 214 23.56 2.27 39.18
CA LEU A 214 23.72 1.36 38.04
C LEU A 214 22.87 0.10 38.19
N GLN A 215 22.77 -0.47 39.40
CA GLN A 215 21.89 -1.61 39.67
C GLN A 215 20.43 -1.28 39.36
N GLN A 216 19.93 -0.13 39.81
CA GLN A 216 18.54 0.28 39.56
C GLN A 216 18.31 0.58 38.07
N ALA A 217 19.24 1.29 37.44
CA ALA A 217 19.20 1.64 36.03
C ALA A 217 19.15 0.39 35.14
N MET A 218 20.10 -0.54 35.31
CA MET A 218 20.17 -1.75 34.49
C MET A 218 18.96 -2.66 34.70
N ASN A 219 18.44 -2.77 35.93
CA ASN A 219 17.20 -3.52 36.19
C ASN A 219 16.00 -2.94 35.44
N LYS A 220 15.92 -1.61 35.29
CA LYS A 220 14.87 -0.93 34.54
C LYS A 220 15.08 -1.05 33.02
N ILE A 221 16.29 -0.80 32.53
CA ILE A 221 16.67 -0.92 31.12
C ILE A 221 16.42 -2.34 30.62
N MET A 222 16.88 -3.36 31.36
CA MET A 222 16.66 -4.76 30.99
C MET A 222 15.19 -5.15 31.00
N LYS A 223 14.27 -4.39 31.59
CA LYS A 223 12.83 -4.66 31.50
C LYS A 223 12.19 -3.89 30.35
N SER A 224 12.44 -2.59 30.27
CA SER A 224 11.64 -1.64 29.50
C SER A 224 12.31 -1.12 28.22
N ASN A 225 13.57 -1.45 27.95
CA ASN A 225 14.27 -0.96 26.77
C ASN A 225 13.59 -1.45 25.46
N PRO A 226 13.21 -0.55 24.54
CA PRO A 226 12.51 -0.92 23.30
C PRO A 226 13.32 -1.83 22.37
N ALA A 227 14.64 -1.64 22.28
CA ALA A 227 15.48 -2.45 21.40
C ALA A 227 15.60 -3.90 21.90
N LEU A 228 15.72 -4.08 23.23
CA LEU A 228 15.68 -5.40 23.87
C LEU A 228 14.30 -6.04 23.74
N TYR A 229 13.21 -5.27 23.83
CA TYR A 229 11.86 -5.78 23.57
C TYR A 229 11.73 -6.33 22.14
N VAL A 230 12.18 -5.57 21.12
CA VAL A 230 12.18 -6.03 19.71
C VAL A 230 12.98 -7.33 19.55
N LEU A 231 14.13 -7.46 20.23
CA LEU A 231 14.90 -8.71 20.23
C LEU A 231 14.08 -9.88 20.76
N ARG A 232 13.46 -9.73 21.95
CA ARG A 232 12.64 -10.78 22.57
C ARG A 232 11.47 -11.18 21.68
N GLU A 233 10.78 -10.21 21.10
CA GLU A 233 9.66 -10.46 20.18
C GLU A 233 10.10 -11.20 18.92
N ARG A 234 11.24 -10.85 18.34
CA ARG A 234 11.78 -11.59 17.18
C ARG A 234 12.19 -13.01 17.53
N ILE A 235 12.75 -13.23 18.72
CA ILE A 235 13.07 -14.57 19.23
C ILE A 235 11.76 -15.36 19.43
N ARG A 236 10.75 -14.80 20.11
CA ARG A 236 9.42 -15.41 20.29
C ARG A 236 8.76 -15.77 18.96
N LYS A 237 8.74 -14.85 17.99
CA LYS A 237 8.24 -15.09 16.62
C LYS A 237 9.02 -16.20 15.91
N GLY A 238 10.35 -16.23 16.05
CA GLY A 238 11.23 -17.27 15.48
C GLY A 238 10.98 -18.65 16.09
N LEU A 239 10.70 -18.69 17.40
CA LEU A 239 10.35 -19.88 18.16
C LEU A 239 8.87 -20.26 18.07
N GLN A 240 8.03 -19.38 17.51
CA GLN A 240 6.57 -19.52 17.44
C GLN A 240 5.91 -19.66 18.82
N LEU A 241 6.41 -18.89 19.80
CA LEU A 241 5.81 -18.77 21.11
C LEU A 241 4.81 -17.62 21.09
N TYR A 242 3.63 -17.85 21.65
CA TYR A 242 2.59 -16.83 21.79
C TYR A 242 2.21 -16.74 23.26
N SER A 243 2.30 -15.55 23.83
CA SER A 243 1.80 -15.22 25.17
C SER A 243 0.62 -14.25 25.04
N SER A 244 -0.35 -14.35 25.95
CA SER A 244 -1.42 -13.37 26.09
C SER A 244 -0.91 -12.19 26.93
N GLU A 245 0.10 -11.48 26.44
CA GLU A 245 0.52 -10.22 27.08
C GLU A 245 -0.54 -9.13 26.81
N PRO A 246 -0.81 -8.24 27.78
CA PRO A 246 -1.69 -7.10 27.57
C PRO A 246 -1.02 -6.17 26.55
N THR A 247 -1.46 -6.27 25.29
CA THR A 247 -1.05 -5.36 24.22
C THR A 247 -1.96 -4.14 24.25
N GLU A 248 -1.45 -2.99 23.82
CA GLU A 248 -2.32 -1.85 23.59
C GLU A 248 -3.44 -2.24 22.62
N PRO A 249 -4.71 -1.94 22.95
CA PRO A 249 -5.83 -2.32 22.10
C PRO A 249 -5.68 -1.64 20.75
N TYR A 250 -5.96 -2.34 19.66
CA TYR A 250 -5.94 -1.76 18.32
C TYR A 250 -7.02 -0.68 18.18
N LEU A 251 -6.86 0.20 17.19
CA LEU A 251 -7.91 1.14 16.85
C LEU A 251 -9.09 0.35 16.28
N SER A 252 -10.24 0.47 16.92
CA SER A 252 -11.50 -0.18 16.61
C SER A 252 -12.64 0.85 16.64
N SER A 253 -13.87 0.41 16.38
CA SER A 253 -15.05 1.27 16.51
C SER A 253 -15.31 1.71 17.96
N GLN A 254 -14.85 0.95 18.95
CA GLN A 254 -15.10 1.22 20.37
C GLN A 254 -14.24 2.37 20.91
N ASN A 255 -12.99 2.47 20.44
CA ASN A 255 -12.04 3.51 20.85
C ASN A 255 -11.78 4.55 19.75
N TYR A 256 -12.65 4.61 18.74
CA TYR A 256 -12.50 5.51 17.59
C TYR A 256 -12.38 6.98 17.96
N GLY A 257 -13.00 7.40 19.08
CA GLY A 257 -12.93 8.79 19.56
C GLY A 257 -11.53 9.24 20.01
N GLU A 258 -10.64 8.30 20.38
CA GLU A 258 -9.28 8.62 20.88
C GLU A 258 -8.45 9.40 19.85
N ILE A 259 -8.72 9.21 18.55
CA ILE A 259 -7.96 9.84 17.46
C ILE A 259 -8.16 11.36 17.38
N PHE A 260 -9.15 11.90 18.11
CA PHE A 260 -9.46 13.33 18.17
C PHE A 260 -9.05 13.99 19.49
N SER A 261 -8.25 13.29 20.31
CA SER A 261 -7.72 13.85 21.55
C SER A 261 -6.75 15.02 21.29
N ASN A 262 -6.30 15.66 22.38
CA ASN A 262 -5.29 16.72 22.31
C ASN A 262 -3.89 16.21 21.90
N GLN A 263 -3.68 14.89 21.85
CA GLN A 263 -2.44 14.31 21.37
C GLN A 263 -2.29 14.44 19.86
N ILE A 264 -1.05 14.59 19.38
CA ILE A 264 -0.74 14.54 17.95
C ILE A 264 -0.71 13.07 17.54
N ILE A 265 -1.64 12.68 16.68
CA ILE A 265 -1.81 11.31 16.21
C ILE A 265 -1.65 11.30 14.70
N TRP A 266 -0.85 10.37 14.17
CA TRP A 266 -0.70 10.17 12.73
C TRP A 266 -1.23 8.81 12.29
N PHE A 267 -1.97 8.79 11.19
CA PHE A 267 -2.19 7.59 10.40
C PHE A 267 -1.05 7.43 9.39
N VAL A 268 -0.55 6.21 9.25
CA VAL A 268 0.40 5.84 8.19
C VAL A 268 -0.21 4.74 7.33
N ASP A 269 -0.38 5.02 6.04
CA ASP A 269 -0.81 4.05 5.04
C ASP A 269 0.30 3.79 4.00
N ASP A 270 0.69 2.51 3.90
CA ASP A 270 1.74 2.04 2.97
C ASP A 270 1.16 1.40 1.69
N THR A 271 -0.15 1.48 1.47
CA THR A 271 -0.83 0.74 0.40
C THR A 271 -0.35 1.16 -0.99
N ASN A 272 -0.10 2.45 -1.19
CA ASN A 272 0.28 3.02 -2.48
C ASN A 272 1.79 3.34 -2.60
N VAL A 273 2.62 2.77 -1.72
CA VAL A 273 4.07 3.02 -1.74
C VAL A 273 4.75 2.29 -2.88
N TYR A 274 4.46 0.99 -3.05
CA TYR A 274 4.98 0.19 -4.15
C TYR A 274 3.86 -0.22 -5.09
N ARG A 275 3.78 0.48 -6.22
CA ARG A 275 2.76 0.30 -7.25
C ARG A 275 3.40 -0.23 -8.52
N VAL A 276 2.66 -1.07 -9.24
CA VAL A 276 3.12 -1.67 -10.49
C VAL A 276 2.06 -1.61 -11.57
N THR A 277 2.48 -1.43 -12.81
CA THR A 277 1.69 -1.75 -14.00
C THR A 277 2.05 -3.15 -14.46
N ILE A 278 1.04 -3.94 -14.81
CA ILE A 278 1.21 -5.32 -15.26
C ILE A 278 1.18 -5.31 -16.79
N HIS A 279 2.19 -5.91 -17.41
CA HIS A 279 2.29 -6.07 -18.85
C HIS A 279 2.43 -7.56 -19.18
N LYS A 280 1.62 -8.05 -20.12
CA LYS A 280 1.76 -9.41 -20.65
C LYS A 280 2.88 -9.41 -21.70
N THR A 281 3.86 -10.28 -21.56
CA THR A 281 4.90 -10.48 -22.58
C THR A 281 4.34 -11.28 -23.74
N PHE A 282 5.06 -11.26 -24.86
CA PHE A 282 4.72 -12.03 -26.06
C PHE A 282 4.54 -13.53 -25.77
N GLU A 283 5.35 -14.08 -24.87
CA GLU A 283 5.29 -15.48 -24.41
C GLU A 283 4.08 -15.78 -23.50
N GLY A 284 3.25 -14.78 -23.22
CA GLY A 284 2.08 -14.89 -22.34
C GLY A 284 2.36 -14.70 -20.85
N ASN A 285 3.62 -14.44 -20.46
CA ASN A 285 4.01 -14.23 -19.06
C ASN A 285 3.60 -12.82 -18.58
N LEU A 286 3.11 -12.72 -17.34
CA LEU A 286 2.84 -11.42 -16.73
C LEU A 286 4.13 -10.85 -16.12
N THR A 287 4.54 -9.70 -16.60
CA THR A 287 5.65 -8.90 -16.05
C THR A 287 5.11 -7.63 -15.40
N THR A 288 5.87 -7.08 -14.45
CA THR A 288 5.45 -5.91 -13.69
C THR A 288 6.49 -4.80 -13.81
N LYS A 289 6.05 -3.58 -14.13
CA LYS A 289 6.89 -2.39 -14.12
C LYS A 289 6.50 -1.49 -12.95
N PRO A 290 7.44 -1.06 -12.10
CA PRO A 290 7.12 -0.15 -11.00
C PRO A 290 6.78 1.23 -11.54
N ILE A 291 5.83 1.89 -10.87
CA ILE A 291 5.49 3.30 -11.09
C ILE A 291 5.68 4.09 -9.79
N ASN A 292 5.64 5.42 -9.86
CA ASN A 292 5.73 6.27 -8.69
C ASN A 292 4.62 5.93 -7.67
N GLY A 293 5.01 5.90 -6.41
CA GLY A 293 4.13 5.67 -5.28
C GLY A 293 4.17 6.85 -4.31
N ALA A 294 3.40 6.73 -3.24
CA ALA A 294 3.45 7.69 -2.15
C ALA A 294 3.17 7.04 -0.80
N ILE A 295 3.81 7.56 0.24
CA ILE A 295 3.46 7.30 1.64
C ILE A 295 2.43 8.36 2.04
N PHE A 296 1.35 7.90 2.66
CA PHE A 296 0.30 8.77 3.17
C PHE A 296 0.41 8.86 4.70
N ILE A 297 0.80 10.02 5.21
CA ILE A 297 0.92 10.30 6.65
C ILE A 297 -0.05 11.41 7.01
N PHE A 298 -0.99 11.14 7.90
CA PHE A 298 -2.17 12.00 8.05
C PHE A 298 -2.56 12.25 9.51
N ASN A 299 -2.78 13.52 9.87
CA ASN A 299 -3.31 13.91 11.17
C ASN A 299 -4.85 14.07 11.10
N PRO A 300 -5.63 13.17 11.74
CA PRO A 300 -7.08 13.18 11.67
C PRO A 300 -7.74 14.36 12.37
N ARG A 301 -7.03 15.03 13.30
CA ARG A 301 -7.57 16.19 14.01
C ARG A 301 -7.45 17.45 13.18
N THR A 302 -6.28 17.69 12.59
CA THR A 302 -5.99 18.95 11.88
C THR A 302 -6.27 18.89 10.38
N GLY A 303 -6.36 17.70 9.79
CA GLY A 303 -6.45 17.54 8.34
C GLY A 303 -5.09 17.53 7.64
N GLN A 304 -4.00 17.74 8.38
CA GLN A 304 -2.66 17.83 7.80
C GLN A 304 -2.23 16.49 7.19
N LEU A 305 -1.85 16.52 5.92
CA LEU A 305 -1.39 15.39 5.14
C LEU A 305 0.05 15.65 4.68
N PHE A 306 0.98 14.82 5.16
CA PHE A 306 2.31 14.70 4.62
C PHE A 306 2.31 13.60 3.56
N LEU A 307 2.36 13.99 2.29
CA LEU A 307 2.40 13.09 1.15
C LEU A 307 3.84 12.97 0.67
N LYS A 308 4.52 11.88 1.04
CA LYS A 308 5.88 11.60 0.56
C LYS A 308 5.81 10.84 -0.75
N VAL A 309 6.22 11.48 -1.85
CA VAL A 309 6.36 10.82 -3.14
C VAL A 309 7.59 9.92 -3.14
N ILE A 310 7.39 8.68 -3.56
CA ILE A 310 8.45 7.67 -3.74
C ILE A 310 8.63 7.43 -5.23
N HIS A 311 9.74 7.97 -5.76
CA HIS A 311 10.09 7.86 -7.17
C HIS A 311 10.59 6.44 -7.52
N THR A 312 10.39 6.04 -8.79
CA THR A 312 10.79 4.71 -9.29
C THR A 312 12.27 4.38 -9.11
N SER A 313 13.14 5.40 -9.05
CA SER A 313 14.59 5.23 -8.83
C SER A 313 14.91 4.50 -7.52
N VAL A 314 14.05 4.57 -6.50
CA VAL A 314 14.23 3.87 -5.22
C VAL A 314 14.18 2.35 -5.40
N TRP A 315 13.51 1.87 -6.44
CA TRP A 315 13.37 0.43 -6.73
C TRP A 315 14.47 -0.11 -7.65
N ALA A 316 15.28 0.77 -8.26
CA ALA A 316 16.29 0.40 -9.24
C ALA A 316 17.37 -0.51 -8.62
N GLY A 317 17.65 -1.63 -9.27
CA GLY A 317 18.65 -2.61 -8.81
C GLY A 317 18.23 -3.43 -7.58
N GLN A 318 17.04 -3.21 -7.02
CA GLN A 318 16.58 -3.87 -5.81
C GLN A 318 15.70 -5.10 -6.11
N LYS A 319 15.69 -6.06 -5.18
CA LYS A 319 14.82 -7.25 -5.23
C LYS A 319 13.93 -7.31 -3.98
N ARG A 320 12.86 -8.11 -4.03
CA ARG A 320 11.87 -8.25 -2.93
C ARG A 320 11.22 -6.91 -2.54
N LEU A 321 10.80 -6.18 -3.56
CA LEU A 321 10.29 -4.80 -3.46
C LEU A 321 9.12 -4.65 -2.48
N GLY A 322 8.24 -5.65 -2.36
CA GLY A 322 7.15 -5.61 -1.38
C GLY A 322 7.60 -5.59 0.10
N GLN A 323 8.77 -6.16 0.42
CA GLN A 323 9.38 -5.98 1.74
C GLN A 323 10.07 -4.62 1.83
N LEU A 324 10.88 -4.28 0.82
CA LEU A 324 11.61 -3.01 0.77
C LEU A 324 10.68 -1.80 0.95
N ALA A 325 9.50 -1.81 0.34
CA ALA A 325 8.50 -0.76 0.45
C ALA A 325 8.12 -0.43 1.90
N LYS A 326 7.95 -1.45 2.74
CA LYS A 326 7.59 -1.28 4.16
C LYS A 326 8.73 -0.67 4.96
N TRP A 327 9.95 -1.16 4.72
CA TRP A 327 11.15 -0.63 5.38
C TRP A 327 11.43 0.80 4.95
N LYS A 328 11.30 1.11 3.66
CA LYS A 328 11.44 2.47 3.14
C LYS A 328 10.37 3.39 3.71
N THR A 329 9.13 2.90 3.86
CA THR A 329 8.06 3.66 4.51
C THR A 329 8.42 4.01 5.95
N ALA A 330 8.88 3.04 6.75
CA ALA A 330 9.26 3.29 8.13
C ALA A 330 10.48 4.22 8.25
N GLU A 331 11.45 4.11 7.33
CA GLU A 331 12.59 5.01 7.25
C GLU A 331 12.16 6.47 7.02
N GLU A 332 11.31 6.72 6.02
CA GLU A 332 10.82 8.07 5.70
C GLU A 332 9.92 8.64 6.80
N VAL A 333 9.09 7.81 7.44
CA VAL A 333 8.29 8.23 8.61
C VAL A 333 9.20 8.64 9.75
N ALA A 334 10.22 7.85 10.09
CA ALA A 334 11.16 8.20 11.14
C ALA A 334 12.00 9.44 10.79
N ALA A 335 12.35 9.63 9.52
CA ALA A 335 13.02 10.84 9.06
C ALA A 335 12.13 12.09 9.22
N LEU A 336 10.83 11.98 8.92
CA LEU A 336 9.87 13.06 9.15
C LEU A 336 9.71 13.38 10.64
N VAL A 337 9.63 12.37 11.52
CA VAL A 337 9.60 12.61 12.98
C VAL A 337 10.87 13.34 13.44
N ARG A 338 12.06 12.94 12.95
CA ARG A 338 13.33 13.63 13.26
C ARG A 338 13.38 15.07 12.78
N SER A 339 12.68 15.40 11.69
CA SER A 339 12.70 16.76 11.15
C SER A 339 11.79 17.73 11.89
N LEU A 340 10.89 17.24 12.75
CA LEU A 340 9.95 18.07 13.50
C LEU A 340 10.48 18.40 14.91
N PRO A 341 10.18 19.61 15.42
CA PRO A 341 10.37 19.95 16.83
C PRO A 341 9.63 18.96 17.76
N VAL A 342 10.14 18.77 18.97
CA VAL A 342 9.62 17.78 19.93
C VAL A 342 8.14 18.04 20.29
N GLU A 343 7.70 19.28 20.22
CA GLU A 343 6.34 19.74 20.46
C GLU A 343 5.37 19.31 19.35
N GLU A 344 5.87 19.17 18.11
CA GLU A 344 5.09 18.77 16.93
C GLU A 344 5.19 17.27 16.63
N GLN A 345 6.07 16.55 17.31
CA GLN A 345 6.22 15.11 17.14
C GLN A 345 4.94 14.36 17.58
N PRO A 346 4.53 13.32 16.83
CA PRO A 346 3.35 12.54 17.18
C PRO A 346 3.59 11.80 18.50
N LYS A 347 2.57 11.73 19.35
CA LYS A 347 2.58 10.84 20.52
C LYS A 347 2.14 9.43 20.15
N GLN A 348 1.37 9.30 19.06
CA GLN A 348 0.89 8.02 18.58
C GLN A 348 0.91 7.94 17.05
N ILE A 349 1.35 6.81 16.53
CA ILE A 349 1.33 6.45 15.11
C ILE A 349 0.46 5.21 14.93
N ILE A 350 -0.62 5.36 14.16
CA ILE A 350 -1.56 4.29 13.84
C ILE A 350 -1.30 3.80 12.42
N VAL A 351 -0.98 2.51 12.28
CA VAL A 351 -0.77 1.90 10.97
C VAL A 351 -2.04 1.22 10.47
N THR A 352 -2.34 1.41 9.18
CA THR A 352 -3.48 0.73 8.52
C THR A 352 -3.23 -0.76 8.30
N ARG A 353 -1.96 -1.17 8.17
CA ARG A 353 -1.57 -2.54 7.82
C ARG A 353 -0.56 -3.10 8.82
N LYS A 354 -0.88 -4.26 9.40
CA LYS A 354 -0.04 -4.95 10.41
C LYS A 354 1.42 -5.16 9.99
N GLY A 355 1.68 -5.26 8.69
CA GLY A 355 3.04 -5.42 8.15
C GLY A 355 3.97 -4.23 8.41
N MET A 356 3.44 -3.07 8.81
CA MET A 356 4.18 -1.85 9.12
C MET A 356 4.59 -1.72 10.60
N LEU A 357 4.03 -2.54 11.50
CA LEU A 357 4.39 -2.50 12.93
C LEU A 357 5.87 -2.79 13.13
N ASP A 358 6.35 -3.98 12.72
CA ASP A 358 7.75 -4.37 12.92
C ASP A 358 8.77 -3.36 12.31
N PRO A 359 8.61 -2.84 11.08
CA PRO A 359 9.55 -1.85 10.56
C PRO A 359 9.54 -0.52 11.33
N LEU A 360 8.37 -0.02 11.75
CA LEU A 360 8.29 1.23 12.51
C LEU A 360 8.88 1.09 13.90
N GLU A 361 8.59 0.00 14.62
CA GLU A 361 9.20 -0.29 15.93
C GLU A 361 10.73 -0.24 15.88
N VAL A 362 11.32 -0.70 14.77
CA VAL A 362 12.76 -0.73 14.57
C VAL A 362 13.34 0.63 14.19
N HIS A 363 12.62 1.43 13.40
CA HIS A 363 13.09 2.74 12.95
C HIS A 363 12.83 3.86 13.96
N LEU A 364 11.90 3.66 14.90
CA LEU A 364 11.52 4.61 15.94
C LEU A 364 12.08 4.24 17.33
N LEU A 365 13.12 3.40 17.42
CA LEU A 365 13.78 3.10 18.70
C LEU A 365 14.36 4.35 19.37
N ASP A 366 14.75 5.35 18.58
CA ASP A 366 15.24 6.65 19.07
C ASP A 366 14.12 7.50 19.69
N PHE A 367 12.85 7.07 19.55
CA PHE A 367 11.65 7.78 19.97
C PHE A 367 10.79 6.89 20.89
N PRO A 368 11.26 6.55 22.10
CA PRO A 368 10.59 5.60 22.99
C PRO A 368 9.20 6.05 23.46
N ASN A 369 8.91 7.36 23.38
CA ASN A 369 7.64 7.95 23.81
C ASN A 369 6.56 7.91 22.73
N ILE A 370 6.87 7.45 21.52
CA ILE A 370 5.90 7.34 20.43
C ILE A 370 5.26 5.97 20.44
N VAL A 371 3.96 5.94 20.66
CA VAL A 371 3.16 4.72 20.69
C VAL A 371 2.85 4.26 19.25
N ILE A 372 3.12 3.00 18.93
CA ILE A 372 2.83 2.42 17.61
C ILE A 372 1.65 1.45 17.74
N LYS A 373 0.52 1.78 17.12
CA LYS A 373 -0.74 1.03 17.24
C LYS A 373 -1.22 0.52 15.88
N GLY A 374 -1.80 -0.68 15.87
CA GLY A 374 -2.48 -1.23 14.70
C GLY A 374 -3.93 -0.74 14.60
N SER A 375 -4.49 -0.74 13.40
CA SER A 375 -5.93 -0.52 13.17
C SER A 375 -6.63 -1.82 12.76
N GLU A 376 -7.78 -2.11 13.36
CA GLU A 376 -8.74 -3.11 12.87
C GLU A 376 -9.67 -2.52 11.81
N LEU A 377 -9.81 -1.19 11.80
CA LEU A 377 -10.60 -0.47 10.82
C LEU A 377 -9.90 -0.49 9.46
N GLN A 378 -10.64 -0.88 8.43
CA GLN A 378 -10.21 -0.78 7.03
C GLN A 378 -10.52 0.62 6.50
N LEU A 379 -9.57 1.53 6.69
CA LEU A 379 -9.69 2.92 6.23
C LEU A 379 -9.32 3.04 4.74
N PRO A 380 -10.14 3.74 3.92
CA PRO A 380 -9.97 3.79 2.47
C PRO A 380 -8.91 4.81 1.98
N PHE A 381 -7.84 5.07 2.74
CA PHE A 381 -6.82 6.08 2.37
C PHE A 381 -6.14 5.80 1.03
N GLN A 382 -6.11 4.53 0.61
CA GLN A 382 -5.63 4.16 -0.73
C GLN A 382 -6.39 4.86 -1.87
N ALA A 383 -7.64 5.27 -1.65
CA ALA A 383 -8.44 5.97 -2.64
C ALA A 383 -8.04 7.44 -2.83
N CYS A 384 -7.21 8.01 -1.95
CA CYS A 384 -6.71 9.39 -2.09
C CYS A 384 -5.98 9.59 -3.43
N LEU A 385 -5.25 8.59 -3.92
CA LEU A 385 -4.55 8.70 -5.22
C LEU A 385 -5.49 8.74 -6.43
N LYS A 386 -6.79 8.45 -6.25
CA LYS A 386 -7.80 8.61 -7.31
C LYS A 386 -8.21 10.08 -7.51
N ILE A 387 -7.81 10.96 -6.60
CA ILE A 387 -7.98 12.41 -6.71
C ILE A 387 -6.91 12.95 -7.65
N GLU A 388 -7.32 13.65 -8.71
CA GLU A 388 -6.45 14.10 -9.81
C GLU A 388 -5.26 14.93 -9.31
N LYS A 389 -5.49 15.86 -8.37
CA LYS A 389 -4.43 16.70 -7.78
C LYS A 389 -3.27 15.87 -7.20
N PHE A 390 -3.59 14.76 -6.53
CA PHE A 390 -2.58 13.87 -5.96
C PHE A 390 -2.02 12.89 -6.99
N GLY A 391 -2.88 12.30 -7.83
CA GLY A 391 -2.49 11.36 -8.87
C GLY A 391 -1.49 11.97 -9.84
N ASP A 392 -1.78 13.16 -10.37
CA ASP A 392 -0.92 13.87 -11.31
C ASP A 392 0.41 14.27 -10.68
N LEU A 393 0.37 14.79 -9.45
CA LEU A 393 1.57 15.18 -8.71
C LEU A 393 2.53 14.00 -8.55
N ILE A 394 2.02 12.84 -8.15
CA ILE A 394 2.82 11.63 -7.95
C ILE A 394 3.35 11.10 -9.29
N LEU A 395 2.54 11.08 -10.35
CA LEU A 395 2.94 10.58 -11.66
C LEU A 395 3.97 11.47 -12.35
N LYS A 396 3.86 12.79 -12.22
CA LYS A 396 4.77 13.77 -12.84
C LYS A 396 6.07 13.99 -12.08
N ALA A 397 6.16 13.53 -10.83
CA ALA A 397 7.37 13.70 -10.01
C ALA A 397 8.57 12.97 -10.62
N THR A 398 9.68 13.70 -10.75
CA THR A 398 10.97 13.20 -11.27
C THR A 398 11.92 12.77 -10.16
N GLU A 399 11.65 13.16 -8.92
CA GLU A 399 12.44 12.83 -7.74
C GLU A 399 11.57 12.62 -6.48
N PRO A 400 12.10 11.95 -5.43
CA PRO A 400 11.40 11.83 -4.16
C PRO A 400 11.24 13.18 -3.47
N GLN A 401 10.02 13.56 -3.13
CA GLN A 401 9.71 14.84 -2.49
C GLN A 401 8.63 14.70 -1.43
N MET A 402 8.67 15.54 -0.40
CA MET A 402 7.61 15.64 0.61
C MET A 402 6.70 16.81 0.26
N VAL A 403 5.40 16.56 0.17
CA VAL A 403 4.41 17.60 -0.14
C VAL A 403 3.39 17.68 0.98
N LEU A 404 3.17 18.89 1.48
CA LEU A 404 2.23 19.15 2.58
C LEU A 404 0.89 19.61 2.01
N PHE A 405 -0.19 19.02 2.52
CA PHE A 405 -1.55 19.40 2.22
C PHE A 405 -2.37 19.53 3.50
N ASN A 406 -3.48 20.28 3.43
CA ASN A 406 -4.57 20.14 4.37
C ASN A 406 -5.73 19.46 3.65
N ILE A 407 -5.97 18.18 3.93
CA ILE A 407 -7.01 17.40 3.25
C ILE A 407 -8.44 17.81 3.64
N TYR A 408 -8.60 18.62 4.69
CA TYR A 408 -9.90 19.18 5.06
C TYR A 408 -10.18 20.52 4.41
N ASP A 409 -9.23 21.09 3.66
CA ASP A 409 -9.30 22.45 3.14
C ASP A 409 -9.67 23.44 4.27
N ASP A 410 -10.89 23.97 4.25
CA ASP A 410 -11.41 24.91 5.24
C ASP A 410 -12.59 24.39 6.09
N TRP A 411 -12.91 23.09 6.01
CA TRP A 411 -14.05 22.49 6.72
C TRP A 411 -14.03 22.72 8.22
N LEU A 412 -12.85 22.81 8.84
CA LEU A 412 -12.71 23.03 10.28
C LEU A 412 -13.23 24.41 10.75
N LYS A 413 -13.58 25.32 9.82
CA LYS A 413 -14.25 26.59 10.15
C LYS A 413 -15.72 26.39 10.51
N SER A 414 -16.41 25.44 9.87
CA SER A 414 -17.86 25.20 10.06
C SER A 414 -18.20 23.91 10.79
N ILE A 415 -17.32 22.90 10.75
CA ILE A 415 -17.56 21.59 11.37
C ILE A 415 -16.40 21.12 12.26
N SER A 416 -16.72 20.22 13.20
CA SER A 416 -15.72 19.61 14.07
C SER A 416 -14.74 18.70 13.31
N SER A 417 -13.56 18.45 13.88
CA SER A 417 -12.58 17.50 13.34
C SER A 417 -13.16 16.09 13.18
N TYR A 418 -14.02 15.66 14.11
CA TYR A 418 -14.72 14.38 14.04
C TYR A 418 -15.61 14.28 12.79
N THR A 419 -16.40 15.33 12.55
CA THR A 419 -17.30 15.41 11.39
C THR A 419 -16.50 15.52 10.10
N ALA A 420 -15.43 16.32 10.08
CA ALA A 420 -14.55 16.49 8.93
C ALA A 420 -13.87 15.16 8.53
N PHE A 421 -13.36 14.42 9.52
CA PHE A 421 -12.82 13.08 9.29
C PHE A 421 -13.88 12.12 8.75
N SER A 422 -15.07 12.11 9.34
CA SER A 422 -16.18 11.24 8.89
C SER A 422 -16.58 11.55 7.44
N ARG A 423 -16.67 12.84 7.09
CA ARG A 423 -16.89 13.31 5.70
C ARG A 423 -15.80 12.82 4.76
N LEU A 424 -14.53 12.97 5.15
CA LEU A 424 -13.40 12.46 4.37
C LEU A 424 -13.50 10.94 4.14
N ILE A 425 -13.75 10.16 5.19
CA ILE A 425 -13.87 8.69 5.08
C ILE A 425 -15.03 8.31 4.16
N LEU A 426 -16.16 9.00 4.23
CA LEU A 426 -17.30 8.76 3.33
C LEU A 426 -16.91 9.01 1.87
N ILE A 427 -16.28 10.14 1.57
CA ILE A 427 -15.84 10.49 0.21
C ILE A 427 -14.82 9.48 -0.32
N LEU A 428 -13.78 9.17 0.47
CA LEU A 428 -12.76 8.21 0.08
C LEU A 428 -13.33 6.80 -0.12
N ARG A 429 -14.31 6.40 0.70
CA ARG A 429 -15.00 5.12 0.53
C ARG A 429 -15.83 5.10 -0.75
N ALA A 430 -16.55 6.19 -1.06
CA ALA A 430 -17.28 6.33 -2.32
C ALA A 430 -16.34 6.25 -3.54
N LEU A 431 -15.22 6.97 -3.52
CA LEU A 431 -14.17 6.90 -4.56
C LEU A 431 -13.55 5.51 -4.66
N HIS A 432 -13.42 4.79 -3.53
CA HIS A 432 -12.92 3.43 -3.52
C HIS A 432 -13.87 2.47 -4.26
N VAL A 433 -15.17 2.54 -3.96
CA VAL A 433 -16.22 1.66 -4.50
C VAL A 433 -16.57 2.00 -5.95
N ASN A 434 -16.89 3.26 -6.25
CA ASN A 434 -17.23 3.71 -7.60
C ASN A 434 -16.67 5.11 -7.86
N ASN A 435 -15.50 5.14 -8.51
CA ASN A 435 -14.75 6.37 -8.76
C ASN A 435 -15.51 7.35 -9.68
N GLU A 436 -16.11 6.84 -10.77
CA GLU A 436 -16.84 7.67 -11.74
C GLU A 436 -18.07 8.33 -11.08
N LYS A 437 -18.91 7.53 -10.39
CA LYS A 437 -20.12 8.06 -9.72
C LYS A 437 -19.79 9.04 -8.60
N ALA A 438 -18.77 8.74 -7.79
CA ALA A 438 -18.35 9.64 -6.72
C ALA A 438 -17.82 10.98 -7.27
N LYS A 439 -17.02 10.98 -8.35
CA LYS A 439 -16.57 12.22 -9.00
C LYS A 439 -17.72 13.06 -9.54
N MET A 440 -18.74 12.43 -10.13
CA MET A 440 -19.94 13.13 -10.61
C MET A 440 -20.73 13.77 -9.45
N LEU A 441 -20.85 13.08 -8.31
CA LEU A 441 -21.54 13.64 -7.12
C LEU A 441 -20.78 14.79 -6.49
N LEU A 442 -19.44 14.77 -6.53
CA LEU A 442 -18.62 15.87 -6.01
C LEU A 442 -18.69 17.12 -6.90
N LYS A 443 -18.87 16.96 -8.21
CA LYS A 443 -18.95 18.06 -9.19
C LYS A 443 -20.24 17.95 -10.03
N PRO A 444 -21.43 18.21 -9.44
CA PRO A 444 -22.69 18.04 -10.14
C PRO A 444 -22.97 19.15 -11.17
N ASP A 445 -22.35 20.33 -11.01
CA ASP A 445 -22.50 21.47 -11.91
C ASP A 445 -21.15 22.16 -12.15
N LYS A 446 -20.97 22.75 -13.34
CA LYS A 446 -19.78 23.50 -13.77
C LYS A 446 -19.58 24.80 -12.99
N THR A 447 -20.63 25.30 -12.34
CA THR A 447 -20.59 26.48 -11.46
C THR A 447 -19.78 26.23 -10.19
N ILE A 448 -19.66 24.97 -9.76
CA ILE A 448 -18.92 24.59 -8.56
C ILE A 448 -17.45 24.43 -8.93
N ILE A 449 -16.64 25.36 -8.45
CA ILE A 449 -15.19 25.37 -8.66
C ILE A 449 -14.46 24.77 -7.44
N THR A 450 -13.31 24.18 -7.70
CA THR A 450 -12.33 23.82 -6.67
C THR A 450 -11.28 24.91 -6.67
N GLU A 451 -11.07 25.58 -5.54
CA GLU A 451 -10.03 26.60 -5.44
C GLU A 451 -8.64 26.00 -5.72
N PRO A 452 -7.68 26.76 -6.31
CA PRO A 452 -6.38 26.22 -6.67
C PRO A 452 -5.61 25.59 -5.50
N HIS A 453 -5.78 26.15 -4.29
CA HIS A 453 -5.15 25.66 -3.07
C HIS A 453 -5.96 24.57 -2.36
N HIS A 454 -7.24 24.39 -2.71
CA HIS A 454 -8.11 23.34 -2.15
C HIS A 454 -8.02 22.02 -2.92
N ILE A 455 -8.48 20.95 -2.28
CA ILE A 455 -8.57 19.61 -2.85
C ILE A 455 -10.02 19.32 -3.26
N TRP A 456 -10.97 19.75 -2.45
CA TRP A 456 -12.39 19.48 -2.63
C TRP A 456 -13.12 20.67 -3.26
N PRO A 457 -14.22 20.42 -3.99
CA PRO A 457 -15.07 21.49 -4.50
C PRO A 457 -15.62 22.37 -3.37
N SER A 458 -15.70 23.68 -3.61
CA SER A 458 -16.22 24.65 -2.65
C SER A 458 -17.74 24.57 -2.59
N LEU A 459 -18.27 23.77 -1.67
CA LEU A 459 -19.70 23.55 -1.44
C LEU A 459 -20.16 24.22 -0.14
N SER A 460 -21.42 24.69 -0.11
CA SER A 460 -22.07 25.10 1.14
C SER A 460 -22.40 23.89 2.03
N ASP A 461 -22.66 24.12 3.33
CA ASP A 461 -22.99 23.03 4.25
C ASP A 461 -24.26 22.26 3.83
N ASP A 462 -25.28 22.94 3.27
CA ASP A 462 -26.48 22.31 2.72
C ASP A 462 -26.17 21.42 1.50
N GLN A 463 -25.28 21.88 0.62
CA GLN A 463 -24.83 21.09 -0.53
C GLN A 463 -24.02 19.88 -0.08
N TRP A 464 -23.18 20.03 0.95
CA TRP A 464 -22.51 18.90 1.58
C TRP A 464 -23.54 17.91 2.12
N MET A 465 -24.54 18.33 2.90
CA MET A 465 -25.57 17.43 3.43
C MET A 465 -26.27 16.63 2.32
N LYS A 466 -26.70 17.29 1.23
CA LYS A 466 -27.32 16.61 0.08
C LYS A 466 -26.38 15.59 -0.58
N ALA A 467 -25.09 15.92 -0.70
CA ALA A 467 -24.09 14.98 -1.20
C ALA A 467 -23.84 13.78 -0.25
N HIS A 468 -24.04 13.96 1.07
CA HIS A 468 -23.97 12.87 2.05
C HIS A 468 -25.20 11.95 1.93
N GLU A 469 -26.40 12.51 1.82
CA GLU A 469 -27.65 11.74 1.67
C GLU A 469 -27.68 10.96 0.35
N ALA A 470 -27.21 11.56 -0.76
CA ALA A 470 -27.11 10.87 -2.05
C ALA A 470 -26.18 9.64 -2.03
N ASN A 471 -25.30 9.52 -1.02
CA ASN A 471 -24.44 8.35 -0.82
C ASN A 471 -25.10 7.26 0.06
N GLN A 472 -26.21 7.55 0.76
CA GLN A 472 -27.02 6.57 1.49
C GLN A 472 -28.21 6.13 0.62
N VAL A 473 -28.07 5.00 -0.06
CA VAL A 473 -29.12 4.49 -0.96
C VAL A 473 -30.14 3.65 -0.17
N THR A 474 -31.33 4.17 0.06
CA THR A 474 -32.53 3.37 0.38
C THR A 474 -33.41 3.28 -0.86
N ALA A 475 -33.52 2.09 -1.45
CA ALA A 475 -34.36 1.87 -2.62
C ALA A 475 -35.84 1.85 -2.21
N VAL A 476 -36.66 2.65 -2.89
CA VAL A 476 -38.12 2.71 -2.70
C VAL A 476 -38.78 2.21 -3.98
N THR A 477 -39.54 1.12 -3.86
CA THR A 477 -40.34 0.58 -4.97
C THR A 477 -41.71 1.24 -4.99
N THR A 478 -42.03 1.96 -6.06
CA THR A 478 -43.31 2.64 -6.25
C THR A 478 -44.08 1.95 -7.38
N LYS A 479 -45.34 1.58 -7.11
CA LYS A 479 -46.25 1.00 -8.10
C LYS A 479 -47.09 2.12 -8.70
N THR A 480 -47.02 2.30 -10.02
CA THR A 480 -47.75 3.34 -10.77
C THR A 480 -48.35 2.76 -12.04
N THR A 481 -49.35 3.40 -12.64
CA THR A 481 -50.05 2.88 -13.83
C THR A 481 -49.81 3.80 -15.02
N ASN A 482 -49.55 3.26 -16.22
CA ASN A 482 -49.46 4.08 -17.44
C ASN A 482 -50.85 4.56 -17.91
N VAL A 483 -50.89 5.48 -18.87
CA VAL A 483 -52.13 6.02 -19.48
C VAL A 483 -53.00 4.96 -20.18
N HIS A 484 -52.49 3.73 -20.35
CA HIS A 484 -53.19 2.58 -20.91
C HIS A 484 -53.59 1.54 -19.84
N GLY A 485 -53.42 1.83 -18.55
CA GLY A 485 -53.87 0.97 -17.46
C GLY A 485 -52.91 -0.17 -17.06
N GLU A 486 -51.70 -0.21 -17.60
CA GLU A 486 -50.70 -1.22 -17.23
C GLU A 486 -49.93 -0.83 -15.96
N GLU A 487 -49.80 -1.77 -15.03
CA GLU A 487 -49.06 -1.59 -13.78
C GLU A 487 -47.53 -1.59 -14.02
N LEU A 488 -46.90 -0.45 -13.80
CA LEU A 488 -45.46 -0.25 -13.76
C LEU A 488 -44.95 -0.30 -12.32
N ILE A 489 -44.09 -1.26 -12.02
CA ILE A 489 -43.35 -1.33 -10.76
C ILE A 489 -41.99 -0.66 -11.00
N VAL A 490 -41.80 0.54 -10.43
CA VAL A 490 -40.57 1.32 -10.60
C VAL A 490 -39.82 1.35 -9.27
N THR A 491 -38.62 0.76 -9.23
CA THR A 491 -37.71 0.90 -8.09
C THR A 491 -36.88 2.16 -8.27
N THR A 492 -37.19 3.18 -7.48
CA THR A 492 -36.43 4.44 -7.43
C THR A 492 -35.37 4.35 -6.33
N THR A 493 -34.15 4.77 -6.65
CA THR A 493 -32.98 4.65 -5.75
C THR A 493 -32.54 5.99 -5.18
N SER A 494 -33.15 7.10 -5.61
CA SER A 494 -32.91 8.42 -5.00
C SER A 494 -34.16 9.32 -4.99
N PRO A 495 -34.27 10.27 -4.05
CA PRO A 495 -35.33 11.28 -4.04
C PRO A 495 -35.37 12.17 -5.30
N TYR A 496 -34.24 12.31 -6.01
CA TYR A 496 -34.16 13.04 -7.28
C TYR A 496 -34.92 12.32 -8.41
N GLU A 497 -34.88 10.98 -8.44
CA GLU A 497 -35.64 10.17 -9.41
C GLU A 497 -37.15 10.25 -9.18
N GLN A 498 -37.59 10.50 -7.93
CA GLN A 498 -39.00 10.72 -7.60
C GLN A 498 -39.51 12.12 -8.00
N ALA A 499 -38.64 13.14 -7.98
CA ALA A 499 -39.02 14.52 -8.30
C ALA A 499 -38.88 14.89 -9.79
N ALA A 500 -38.02 14.19 -10.54
CA ALA A 500 -37.63 14.55 -11.90
C ALA A 500 -38.10 13.53 -12.96
N PHE A 501 -39.39 13.21 -13.00
CA PHE A 501 -40.02 12.67 -14.22
C PHE A 501 -40.30 13.82 -15.20
N GLY A 502 -39.24 14.54 -15.56
CA GLY A 502 -39.26 15.64 -16.53
C GLY A 502 -38.33 15.31 -17.70
N SER A 503 -38.89 15.16 -18.89
CA SER A 503 -38.18 14.86 -20.15
C SER A 503 -37.33 16.03 -20.68
N LYS A 504 -36.51 16.65 -19.83
CA LYS A 504 -35.54 17.68 -20.25
C LYS A 504 -34.11 17.24 -19.93
N THR A 505 -33.51 16.60 -20.94
CA THR A 505 -32.09 16.71 -21.34
C THR A 505 -31.00 16.35 -20.30
N ASP A 506 -30.80 15.03 -20.15
CA ASP A 506 -29.68 14.30 -19.52
C ASP A 506 -28.30 14.48 -20.24
N TRP A 507 -28.14 15.45 -21.16
CA TRP A 507 -26.87 15.62 -21.89
C TRP A 507 -25.76 16.23 -21.02
N ARG A 508 -26.11 17.05 -20.03
CA ARG A 508 -25.12 17.70 -19.14
C ARG A 508 -24.42 16.67 -18.25
N VAL A 509 -25.20 15.77 -17.67
CA VAL A 509 -24.66 14.66 -16.85
C VAL A 509 -23.73 13.81 -17.71
N ARG A 510 -24.15 13.46 -18.93
CA ARG A 510 -23.31 12.68 -19.88
C ARG A 510 -22.02 13.40 -20.26
N ALA A 511 -22.07 14.70 -20.51
CA ALA A 511 -20.87 15.49 -20.83
C ALA A 511 -19.87 15.47 -19.67
N ILE A 512 -20.34 15.53 -18.42
CA ILE A 512 -19.50 15.42 -17.21
C ILE A 512 -19.00 13.97 -17.02
N SER A 513 -19.80 12.95 -17.31
CA SER A 513 -19.34 11.55 -17.26
C SER A 513 -18.23 11.30 -18.28
N ALA A 514 -18.36 11.84 -19.49
CA ALA A 514 -17.42 11.64 -20.59
C ALA A 514 -16.01 12.16 -20.27
N THR A 515 -15.87 13.19 -19.42
CA THR A 515 -14.54 13.68 -19.00
C THR A 515 -13.74 12.67 -18.18
N ASN A 516 -14.40 11.62 -17.66
CA ASN A 516 -13.75 10.56 -16.86
C ASN A 516 -13.42 9.29 -17.67
N LEU A 517 -13.71 9.25 -18.98
CA LEU A 517 -13.48 8.05 -19.80
C LEU A 517 -12.03 7.59 -19.83
N TYR A 518 -11.07 8.52 -19.68
CA TYR A 518 -9.65 8.19 -19.58
C TYR A 518 -9.33 7.25 -18.42
N LEU A 519 -10.16 7.15 -17.38
CA LEU A 519 -9.93 6.22 -16.27
C LEU A 519 -10.02 4.75 -16.69
N ARG A 520 -10.76 4.45 -17.78
CA ARG A 520 -10.95 3.10 -18.31
C ARG A 520 -9.68 2.54 -18.97
N VAL A 521 -8.83 3.42 -19.52
CA VAL A 521 -7.57 3.01 -20.18
C VAL A 521 -6.55 2.40 -19.22
N ASN A 522 -6.78 2.48 -17.90
CA ASN A 522 -5.96 1.80 -16.89
C ASN A 522 -6.16 0.26 -16.91
N HIS A 523 -7.28 -0.21 -17.48
CA HIS A 523 -7.65 -1.61 -17.55
C HIS A 523 -8.12 -1.95 -18.97
N ILE A 524 -7.16 -2.06 -19.89
CA ILE A 524 -7.40 -2.49 -21.27
C ILE A 524 -7.31 -4.01 -21.34
N TYR A 525 -8.32 -4.64 -21.92
CA TYR A 525 -8.35 -6.08 -22.13
C TYR A 525 -8.29 -6.36 -23.63
N VAL A 526 -7.11 -6.75 -24.12
CA VAL A 526 -6.95 -7.19 -25.50
C VAL A 526 -7.31 -8.67 -25.57
N ASN A 527 -8.41 -8.99 -26.24
CA ASN A 527 -8.83 -10.37 -26.40
C ASN A 527 -7.98 -11.07 -27.47
N SER A 528 -7.48 -12.27 -27.18
CA SER A 528 -6.73 -13.09 -28.14
C SER A 528 -7.63 -13.87 -29.09
N GLU A 529 -8.93 -13.96 -28.79
CA GLU A 529 -10.01 -14.42 -29.67
C GLU A 529 -11.27 -13.57 -29.40
N ASP A 530 -11.76 -12.85 -30.42
CA ASP A 530 -12.99 -12.04 -30.51
C ASP A 530 -13.29 -10.94 -29.48
N ILE A 531 -13.93 -9.87 -29.95
CA ILE A 531 -13.82 -8.47 -29.48
C ILE A 531 -14.62 -8.18 -28.20
N LYS A 532 -14.06 -7.36 -27.29
CA LYS A 532 -14.74 -6.76 -26.12
C LYS A 532 -14.15 -5.37 -25.81
N GLU A 533 -14.94 -4.31 -25.89
CA GLU A 533 -14.79 -3.09 -25.07
C GLU A 533 -16.01 -2.14 -25.19
N THR A 534 -16.31 -1.35 -24.13
CA THR A 534 -17.58 -0.61 -24.00
C THR A 534 -17.49 0.90 -23.64
N ASP A 535 -18.48 1.71 -24.08
CA ASP A 535 -18.62 3.17 -23.82
C ASP A 535 -20.07 3.61 -23.45
N LEU A 536 -20.24 4.81 -22.92
CA LEU A 536 -21.50 5.36 -22.41
C LEU A 536 -22.54 5.61 -23.53
N ARG A 537 -23.59 4.78 -23.54
CA ARG A 537 -24.93 4.92 -24.18
C ARG A 537 -25.03 5.37 -25.66
N THR A 538 -24.03 5.97 -26.30
CA THR A 538 -24.07 6.44 -27.69
C THR A 538 -22.80 6.00 -28.39
N GLN A 539 -22.95 5.23 -29.47
CA GLN A 539 -21.81 4.67 -30.21
C GLN A 539 -21.11 5.74 -31.07
N ILE A 540 -19.79 5.67 -31.13
CA ILE A 540 -18.91 6.48 -31.99
C ILE A 540 -18.02 5.52 -32.77
N SER A 541 -17.67 5.86 -34.02
CA SER A 541 -16.86 5.05 -34.92
C SER A 541 -15.75 5.83 -35.64
N GLY A 542 -14.69 5.13 -36.04
CA GLY A 542 -13.68 5.64 -36.96
C GLY A 542 -13.24 4.56 -37.96
N TYR A 543 -12.83 4.98 -39.16
CA TYR A 543 -12.23 4.11 -40.17
C TYR A 543 -10.73 3.94 -39.90
N MET A 544 -10.25 2.70 -39.93
CA MET A 544 -8.84 2.37 -39.70
C MET A 544 -8.12 2.25 -41.03
N TYR A 545 -6.99 2.95 -41.16
CA TYR A 545 -6.10 2.87 -42.32
C TYR A 545 -4.68 2.52 -41.86
N GLY A 546 -3.96 1.78 -42.69
CA GLY A 546 -2.66 1.28 -42.31
C GLY A 546 -1.86 0.72 -43.46
N ILE A 547 -0.77 0.05 -43.12
CA ILE A 547 0.08 -0.64 -44.09
C ILE A 547 0.77 -1.82 -43.41
N SER A 548 1.08 -2.86 -44.17
CA SER A 548 1.96 -3.91 -43.68
C SER A 548 3.41 -3.43 -43.59
N PRO A 549 4.15 -3.79 -42.52
CA PRO A 549 5.57 -3.47 -42.46
C PRO A 549 6.33 -4.26 -43.56
N PRO A 550 7.44 -3.71 -44.10
CA PRO A 550 8.12 -4.29 -45.27
C PRO A 550 8.63 -5.73 -45.06
N ASP A 551 8.89 -6.11 -43.81
CA ASP A 551 9.44 -7.40 -43.40
C ASP A 551 8.36 -8.44 -43.05
N ASN A 552 7.10 -8.05 -42.89
CA ASN A 552 6.03 -8.97 -42.53
C ASN A 552 4.66 -8.59 -43.13
N PRO A 553 4.28 -9.17 -44.29
CA PRO A 553 3.02 -8.86 -44.95
C PRO A 553 1.77 -9.38 -44.21
N GLN A 554 1.94 -10.29 -43.23
CA GLN A 554 0.81 -10.81 -42.43
C GLN A 554 0.42 -9.88 -41.28
N VAL A 555 1.27 -8.92 -40.93
CA VAL A 555 0.97 -7.91 -39.92
C VAL A 555 0.39 -6.68 -40.61
N LYS A 556 -0.67 -6.12 -40.03
CA LYS A 556 -1.28 -4.86 -40.48
C LYS A 556 -1.10 -3.83 -39.38
N GLU A 557 -0.29 -2.81 -39.62
CA GLU A 557 -0.12 -1.71 -38.67
C GLU A 557 -1.15 -0.62 -38.94
N ILE A 558 -2.03 -0.36 -37.98
CA ILE A 558 -2.94 0.79 -38.04
C ILE A 558 -2.10 2.06 -37.88
N ARG A 559 -2.02 2.90 -38.92
CA ARG A 559 -1.24 4.15 -38.93
C ARG A 559 -2.09 5.38 -38.67
N CYS A 560 -3.37 5.34 -39.03
CA CYS A 560 -4.30 6.41 -38.68
C CYS A 560 -5.74 5.91 -38.55
N ILE A 561 -6.53 6.67 -37.79
CA ILE A 561 -7.98 6.49 -37.66
C ILE A 561 -8.64 7.77 -38.18
N VAL A 562 -9.52 7.63 -39.17
CA VAL A 562 -10.28 8.74 -39.75
C VAL A 562 -11.64 8.80 -39.09
N MET A 563 -12.00 9.97 -38.57
CA MET A 563 -13.31 10.22 -37.94
C MET A 563 -14.25 10.88 -38.96
N PRO A 564 -15.13 10.13 -39.64
CA PRO A 564 -16.09 10.73 -40.57
C PRO A 564 -17.19 11.50 -39.81
N PRO A 565 -17.92 12.42 -40.49
CA PRO A 565 -19.18 12.94 -39.96
C PRO A 565 -20.10 11.78 -39.59
N GLN A 566 -20.68 11.77 -38.39
CA GLN A 566 -21.43 10.60 -37.90
C GLN A 566 -22.44 11.00 -36.82
N TRP A 567 -23.43 10.14 -36.56
CA TRP A 567 -24.28 10.22 -35.38
C TRP A 567 -24.60 8.81 -34.87
N GLY A 568 -24.73 8.65 -33.56
CA GLY A 568 -24.92 7.35 -32.92
C GLY A 568 -26.18 7.26 -32.09
N THR A 569 -26.61 6.02 -31.86
CA THR A 569 -27.60 5.63 -30.85
C THR A 569 -26.95 4.65 -29.86
N HIS A 570 -27.71 4.10 -28.92
CA HIS A 570 -27.21 3.03 -28.03
C HIS A 570 -26.96 1.70 -28.76
N GLN A 571 -27.50 1.52 -29.95
CA GLN A 571 -27.47 0.24 -30.67
C GLN A 571 -26.59 0.29 -31.91
N GLN A 572 -26.57 1.42 -32.63
CA GLN A 572 -25.84 1.55 -33.89
C GLN A 572 -25.26 2.94 -34.09
N VAL A 573 -24.29 3.05 -34.99
CA VAL A 573 -23.69 4.29 -35.50
C VAL A 573 -24.04 4.45 -36.98
N HIS A 574 -24.40 5.67 -37.37
CA HIS A 574 -24.72 6.02 -38.75
C HIS A 574 -23.56 6.79 -39.38
N LEU A 575 -23.06 6.26 -40.51
CA LEU A 575 -21.93 6.79 -41.27
C LEU A 575 -22.38 7.20 -42.68
N PRO A 576 -21.74 8.21 -43.30
CA PRO A 576 -21.89 8.55 -44.70
C PRO A 576 -21.49 7.37 -45.59
N SER A 577 -22.17 7.21 -46.72
CA SER A 577 -21.87 6.12 -47.66
C SER A 577 -20.54 6.29 -48.40
N ALA A 578 -19.99 7.52 -48.42
CA ALA A 578 -18.72 7.82 -49.05
C ALA A 578 -17.57 7.56 -48.05
N LEU A 579 -16.53 6.86 -48.50
CA LEU A 579 -15.31 6.70 -47.73
C LEU A 579 -14.53 8.03 -47.70
N PRO A 580 -13.71 8.27 -46.66
CA PRO A 580 -12.85 9.44 -46.60
C PRO A 580 -11.81 9.46 -47.73
N GLU A 581 -11.69 10.60 -48.41
CA GLU A 581 -10.68 10.87 -49.43
C GLU A 581 -9.74 11.98 -48.92
N HIS A 582 -8.43 11.71 -48.89
CA HIS A 582 -7.42 12.68 -48.47
C HIS A 582 -6.03 12.25 -48.95
N ASP A 583 -5.15 13.19 -49.31
CA ASP A 583 -3.81 12.91 -49.85
C ASP A 583 -2.95 11.98 -48.95
N PHE A 584 -2.97 12.21 -47.64
CA PHE A 584 -2.29 11.34 -46.66
C PHE A 584 -2.80 9.90 -46.58
N LEU A 585 -3.95 9.58 -47.19
CA LEU A 585 -4.48 8.22 -47.24
C LEU A 585 -4.04 7.46 -48.49
N ASN A 586 -3.44 8.14 -49.49
CA ASN A 586 -3.08 7.53 -50.77
C ASN A 586 -2.09 6.37 -50.63
N ASP A 587 -1.20 6.46 -49.65
CA ASP A 587 -0.17 5.43 -49.36
C ASP A 587 -0.63 4.40 -48.32
N LEU A 588 -1.89 4.46 -47.87
CA LEU A 588 -2.44 3.60 -46.83
C LEU A 588 -3.62 2.78 -47.34
N GLU A 589 -3.72 1.53 -46.89
CA GLU A 589 -4.84 0.66 -47.21
C GLU A 589 -5.95 0.78 -46.14
N PRO A 590 -7.24 0.74 -46.53
CA PRO A 590 -8.33 0.67 -45.58
C PRO A 590 -8.35 -0.70 -44.89
N LEU A 591 -8.16 -0.72 -43.57
CA LEU A 591 -8.13 -1.94 -42.76
C LEU A 591 -9.52 -2.31 -42.20
N GLY A 592 -10.45 -1.36 -42.19
CA GLY A 592 -11.82 -1.56 -41.70
C GLY A 592 -12.31 -0.37 -40.89
N TRP A 593 -13.14 -0.64 -39.89
CA TRP A 593 -13.69 0.36 -38.98
C TRP A 593 -13.66 -0.16 -37.55
N MET A 594 -13.63 0.76 -36.60
CA MET A 594 -13.79 0.48 -35.17
C MET A 594 -14.92 1.34 -34.61
N HIS A 595 -15.60 0.86 -33.57
CA HIS A 595 -16.62 1.64 -32.89
C HIS A 595 -16.70 1.30 -31.40
N THR A 596 -17.29 2.20 -30.62
CA THR A 596 -17.63 1.97 -29.22
C THR A 596 -18.99 1.30 -29.09
N GLN A 597 -19.21 0.53 -28.03
CA GLN A 597 -20.48 -0.16 -27.78
C GLN A 597 -20.91 -0.04 -26.31
N PRO A 598 -22.16 0.25 -25.95
CA PRO A 598 -22.51 0.41 -24.53
C PRO A 598 -22.70 -0.88 -23.76
N ASN A 599 -23.10 -1.94 -24.44
CA ASN A 599 -23.27 -3.25 -23.85
C ASN A 599 -22.30 -4.21 -24.51
N GLU A 600 -21.67 -5.06 -23.70
CA GLU A 600 -20.79 -6.10 -24.19
C GLU A 600 -21.64 -7.24 -24.80
N LEU A 601 -21.51 -7.47 -26.10
CA LEU A 601 -22.16 -8.59 -26.79
C LEU A 601 -21.12 -9.65 -27.17
N PRO A 602 -21.44 -10.96 -27.02
CA PRO A 602 -20.50 -12.04 -27.35
C PRO A 602 -20.28 -12.24 -28.85
N GLN A 603 -21.03 -11.53 -29.70
CA GLN A 603 -20.96 -11.63 -31.16
C GLN A 603 -21.17 -10.24 -31.77
N LEU A 604 -20.69 -10.04 -33.00
CA LEU A 604 -21.02 -8.86 -33.80
C LEU A 604 -22.55 -8.76 -33.94
N SER A 605 -23.07 -7.54 -33.79
CA SER A 605 -24.51 -7.32 -33.92
C SER A 605 -24.94 -7.60 -35.37
N PRO A 606 -25.97 -8.45 -35.61
CA PRO A 606 -26.33 -8.87 -36.96
C PRO A 606 -26.83 -7.67 -37.78
N GLN A 607 -26.30 -7.58 -39.00
CA GLN A 607 -26.54 -6.51 -39.95
C GLN A 607 -27.42 -7.00 -41.11
N VAL A 608 -28.44 -6.23 -41.47
CA VAL A 608 -29.37 -6.49 -42.58
C VAL A 608 -29.50 -5.25 -43.47
N PRO A 609 -29.86 -5.38 -44.76
CA PRO A 609 -30.10 -4.23 -45.62
C PRO A 609 -31.10 -3.25 -44.99
N ASP A 610 -30.82 -1.96 -45.10
CA ASP A 610 -31.69 -0.90 -44.54
C ASP A 610 -33.03 -0.84 -45.27
N ASN A 611 -32.98 -1.00 -46.60
CA ASN A 611 -34.07 -0.92 -47.55
C ASN A 611 -34.11 -2.18 -48.42
N GLY A 612 -35.09 -3.03 -48.16
CA GLY A 612 -35.36 -4.23 -48.95
C GLY A 612 -34.81 -5.53 -48.35
N PRO A 613 -35.13 -6.66 -48.99
CA PRO A 613 -34.70 -7.99 -48.53
C PRO A 613 -33.23 -8.24 -48.87
N TRP A 614 -32.58 -9.11 -48.11
CA TRP A 614 -31.22 -9.55 -48.46
C TRP A 614 -31.20 -10.63 -49.54
N ASN A 615 -32.31 -11.36 -49.71
CA ASN A 615 -32.43 -12.44 -50.70
C ASN A 615 -33.25 -11.98 -51.92
N TYR A 616 -32.61 -11.99 -53.09
CA TYR A 616 -33.23 -11.65 -54.37
C TYR A 616 -33.47 -12.86 -55.30
N ASN A 617 -33.31 -14.11 -54.82
CA ASN A 617 -33.45 -15.30 -55.69
C ASN A 617 -34.84 -15.42 -56.35
N PHE A 618 -35.91 -14.92 -55.72
CA PHE A 618 -37.26 -14.88 -56.31
C PHE A 618 -37.62 -13.51 -56.91
N MET A 619 -36.66 -12.58 -56.96
CA MET A 619 -36.78 -11.23 -57.51
C MET A 619 -35.56 -10.84 -58.35
N GLY A 620 -35.02 -11.80 -59.13
CA GLY A 620 -33.74 -11.63 -59.82
C GLY A 620 -33.66 -10.41 -60.74
N VAL A 621 -34.78 -9.96 -61.30
CA VAL A 621 -34.88 -8.76 -62.15
C VAL A 621 -34.62 -7.46 -61.36
N ARG A 622 -34.83 -7.46 -60.04
CA ARG A 622 -34.57 -6.31 -59.15
C ARG A 622 -33.13 -6.27 -58.63
N HIS A 623 -32.33 -7.30 -58.88
CA HIS A 623 -30.94 -7.36 -58.44
C HIS A 623 -29.99 -6.84 -59.53
N ALA A 624 -29.10 -5.91 -59.16
CA ALA A 624 -28.05 -5.41 -60.02
C ALA A 624 -26.71 -5.42 -59.28
N SER A 625 -25.63 -5.79 -59.97
CA SER A 625 -24.28 -5.86 -59.38
C SER A 625 -23.76 -4.50 -58.88
N GLY A 626 -24.27 -3.39 -59.42
CA GLY A 626 -23.93 -2.02 -58.99
C GLY A 626 -24.93 -1.39 -58.01
N MET A 627 -25.85 -2.16 -57.41
CA MET A 627 -26.85 -1.64 -56.50
C MET A 627 -26.22 -1.03 -55.24
N LYS A 628 -26.63 0.18 -54.87
CA LYS A 628 -26.27 0.81 -53.60
C LYS A 628 -27.34 0.48 -52.56
N TYR A 629 -26.92 0.02 -51.39
CA TYR A 629 -27.79 -0.27 -50.25
C TYR A 629 -27.13 0.23 -48.97
N GLY A 630 -27.92 0.64 -47.99
CA GLY A 630 -27.43 0.86 -46.64
C GLY A 630 -27.65 -0.40 -45.81
N VAL A 631 -27.17 -0.37 -44.57
CA VAL A 631 -27.22 -1.50 -43.65
C VAL A 631 -27.72 -1.01 -42.30
N LYS A 632 -28.57 -1.77 -41.64
CA LYS A 632 -29.08 -1.52 -40.29
C LYS A 632 -28.94 -2.77 -39.43
N LEU A 633 -29.03 -2.61 -38.11
CA LEU A 633 -29.10 -3.77 -37.22
C LEU A 633 -30.47 -4.46 -37.32
N GLY A 634 -30.46 -5.78 -37.38
CA GLY A 634 -31.66 -6.59 -37.43
C GLY A 634 -31.36 -8.07 -37.62
N THR A 635 -32.34 -8.91 -37.34
CA THR A 635 -32.22 -10.35 -37.61
C THR A 635 -32.45 -10.58 -39.11
N PRO A 636 -31.52 -11.24 -39.83
CA PRO A 636 -31.77 -11.64 -41.21
C PRO A 636 -33.03 -12.48 -41.28
N ARG A 637 -33.98 -12.07 -42.13
CA ARG A 637 -35.19 -12.86 -42.37
C ARG A 637 -34.82 -14.20 -42.99
N GLU A 638 -35.58 -15.25 -42.71
CA GLU A 638 -35.30 -16.59 -43.24
C GLU A 638 -35.31 -16.61 -44.78
N TYR A 639 -34.61 -17.58 -45.39
CA TYR A 639 -34.44 -17.63 -46.86
C TYR A 639 -35.78 -17.55 -47.62
N TYR A 640 -36.82 -18.19 -47.09
CA TYR A 640 -38.17 -18.27 -47.65
C TYR A 640 -39.16 -17.27 -47.01
N HIS A 641 -38.69 -16.20 -46.38
CA HIS A 641 -39.57 -15.17 -45.83
C HIS A 641 -40.40 -14.48 -46.93
N GLU A 642 -41.63 -14.04 -46.61
CA GLU A 642 -42.56 -13.36 -47.54
C GLU A 642 -41.95 -12.17 -48.30
N ASP A 643 -41.22 -11.27 -47.62
CA ASP A 643 -40.43 -10.20 -48.22
C ASP A 643 -39.51 -10.63 -49.37
N HIS A 644 -39.03 -11.89 -49.39
CA HIS A 644 -38.12 -12.41 -50.42
C HIS A 644 -38.85 -12.90 -51.66
N ARG A 645 -40.17 -13.12 -51.59
CA ARG A 645 -41.01 -13.72 -52.65
C ARG A 645 -42.39 -13.04 -52.79
N PRO A 646 -42.46 -11.70 -52.90
CA PRO A 646 -43.72 -10.97 -52.90
C PRO A 646 -44.66 -11.38 -54.06
N THR A 647 -44.12 -11.80 -55.20
CA THR A 647 -44.92 -12.28 -56.35
C THR A 647 -45.72 -13.54 -56.05
N HIS A 648 -45.14 -14.49 -55.29
CA HIS A 648 -45.80 -15.76 -54.97
C HIS A 648 -47.00 -15.55 -54.04
N PHE A 649 -46.90 -14.55 -53.15
CA PHE A 649 -48.01 -14.18 -52.26
C PHE A 649 -49.09 -13.38 -52.98
N LEU A 650 -48.73 -12.45 -53.87
CA LEU A 650 -49.69 -11.73 -54.70
C LEU A 650 -50.51 -12.67 -55.61
N GLU A 651 -49.89 -13.71 -56.17
CA GLU A 651 -50.60 -14.73 -56.95
C GLU A 651 -51.56 -15.57 -56.09
N PHE A 652 -51.19 -15.88 -54.85
CA PHE A 652 -52.03 -16.60 -53.90
C PHE A 652 -53.22 -15.77 -53.40
N SER A 653 -53.00 -14.48 -53.09
CA SER A 653 -54.07 -13.56 -52.69
C SER A 653 -55.10 -13.35 -53.81
N ASN A 654 -54.66 -13.29 -55.07
CA ASN A 654 -55.55 -13.22 -56.22
C ASN A 654 -56.35 -14.52 -56.44
N MET A 655 -55.86 -15.67 -55.95
CA MET A 655 -56.60 -16.94 -55.96
C MET A 655 -57.65 -17.01 -54.85
N GLU A 656 -57.35 -16.52 -53.64
CA GLU A 656 -58.31 -16.44 -52.52
C GLU A 656 -59.48 -15.47 -52.83
N GLU A 657 -59.24 -14.35 -53.51
CA GLU A 657 -60.32 -13.48 -54.00
C GLU A 657 -61.25 -14.21 -54.99
N GLY A 658 -60.75 -15.22 -55.71
CA GLY A 658 -61.57 -16.08 -56.58
C GLY A 658 -62.43 -17.10 -55.81
N GLU A 659 -61.99 -17.57 -54.65
CA GLU A 659 -62.71 -18.54 -53.82
C GLU A 659 -63.80 -17.89 -52.95
N THR A 660 -63.63 -16.62 -52.56
CA THR A 660 -64.66 -15.88 -51.78
C THR A 660 -65.97 -15.61 -52.56
N ILE A 661 -66.01 -15.80 -53.88
CA ILE A 661 -67.25 -15.71 -54.67
C ILE A 661 -68.02 -17.05 -54.66
N ALA A 662 -67.41 -18.16 -54.23
CA ALA A 662 -67.98 -19.51 -54.36
C ALA A 662 -68.51 -20.15 -53.05
N GLU A 663 -68.17 -19.64 -51.86
CA GLU A 663 -68.76 -20.12 -50.58
C GLU A 663 -69.45 -18.97 -49.83
N GLY A 664 -70.72 -18.74 -50.18
CA GLY A 664 -71.63 -17.94 -49.35
C GLY A 664 -72.07 -18.70 -48.10
N ASP A 665 -72.05 -18.00 -46.97
CA ASP A 665 -72.58 -18.36 -45.65
C ASP A 665 -71.91 -19.52 -44.90
N ARG A 666 -70.86 -19.18 -44.13
CA ARG A 666 -70.61 -19.80 -42.84
C ARG A 666 -70.72 -18.76 -41.74
N GLU A 667 -71.79 -18.84 -40.94
CA GLU A 667 -71.93 -18.09 -39.69
C GLU A 667 -70.81 -18.47 -38.72
N ASP A 668 -69.97 -17.49 -38.38
CA ASP A 668 -68.96 -17.60 -37.33
C ASP A 668 -69.65 -17.69 -35.96
N THR A 669 -69.72 -18.90 -35.41
CA THR A 669 -70.46 -19.20 -34.17
C THR A 669 -69.58 -19.13 -32.92
N PHE A 670 -68.38 -18.56 -32.99
CA PHE A 670 -67.50 -18.46 -31.81
C PHE A 670 -66.71 -17.15 -31.78
N SER A 671 -67.36 -16.09 -31.28
CA SER A 671 -66.68 -14.95 -30.66
C SER A 671 -66.79 -15.02 -29.14
#